data_AF-A0A1T4KNS9-F1
#
_entry.id   AF-A0A1T4KNS9-F1
#
_cell.length_a   1.000
_cell.length_b   1.000
_cell.length_c   1.000
_cell.angle_alpha   90.00
_cell.angle_beta   90.00
_cell.angle_gamma   90.00
#
_symmetry.space_group_name_H-M   'P 1'
#
loop_
_entity.id
_entity.type
_entity.pdbx_description
1 polymer ?
#
loop_
_entity_poly.entity_id
_entity_poly.type
_entity_poly.pdbx_seq_one_letter_code
_entity_poly.pdbx_strand_id
1 'polypeptide(L)'
;MRNKILKIFLSLALMAALLPVNSFSVFARTINQTEDTIVDMLEEEKTPEEDVKQESTASLKVIHIYIDGDTQEEEEVVIDDLPIGEMINTNDYVQLKEGYQLIEKDQEEIEIKETGNAVIFKYLYIIPTEEATDLEEFEEEMVDNLVSIHASNADPGAVFSTKEAYWVDESKGEARIDFSVFGNSIQAPSDVVLILDTSGSMAAADTYRVDALKEAVKDLADIVITPESNIRIGVVDFDSQAGYLADNFGGYGPEQKIEISNFLQGTKDYYETVDFYTNVIWSRIRFEGETNYAAGMEYAYKLIQSRPESEKNRLVYAIFLSDGVPNKDVGLIESRSNQLKSVATVYSIGLEVGEKAFNDNLVSLASEPSFAINVANKNDLSAVYTKIANEIRIAGTDAVIRDIINDEVFEVMVDAGGEPRLSTSTGDASYNLTTHEVVWNVGNISEEKETLSIYIKVKDDFKESGLFETNKSASLTYTDYNNDSQTRDYENPTLNIGNTGSIHMNFYLVNDSGKLIDQSNKIITEFSKRVTLQNKYYLENNSPDLSFNSYSVIPPQTIEVWGKYYEYVPNAIGASMATIYSVDASNKQYSLYYGYKERLAPLTFDYIVEYYLQNEDGTYTLQEPTENVDVPYIAGAEVLASNHVKNFQFYTYTPNHQDAINSIQMDSGDNTLRLYYDRNMETIQYTVHHVTENHIESKIYEKEIWQGTLDKSLEVSTNSLNSLTTADYDGYEINTIQDILGNEIHANDIVINGTEITIAYKKILVEVNYKVEYSYEGNIDSNLEEIYTNNAWINQQVISIGRLEDKAKIGYKLEGFYDGVNPVNLGDEITSGTSLIAKYVKDDAITKPIKYVVEHWLEGNSVASSTDVVEINVWINDQDQLLITSDSILPKKFTGYSYSNMEPALKAGDLINNNKVIKLFYIKNSTIVPTPTTQPDDPTPNPTATPIPTKTPTPNATTNPKNPPVEKTPSLEVVASPETKDEVAVIVKPQNPPTSGGNNNLMIIGENGMPTMGILGNGRSWALVNLIVTLIGLLFTLLLIFSKKKDVDEVDENGEQLEERKEWYRKRIYKVLGILITLFACILFVLTENIFLPMVYVDKYTLIMIVFMLFNIVIFYLGRRWYEDEKINKEAIKETSHNLK
;
A
#
# COMPACT_ATOMS: atom_id res chain seq x y z
N MET A 1 -42.32 -19.60 15.97
CA MET A 1 -43.58 -19.05 15.40
C MET A 1 -43.67 -19.19 13.86
N ARG A 2 -42.79 -18.52 13.08
CA ARG A 2 -42.76 -18.43 11.58
C ARG A 2 -43.29 -19.64 10.78
N ASN A 3 -42.80 -20.87 11.03
CA ASN A 3 -43.23 -22.07 10.28
C ASN A 3 -44.67 -22.56 10.55
N LYS A 4 -45.33 -22.14 11.64
CA LYS A 4 -46.77 -22.38 11.85
C LYS A 4 -47.61 -21.42 10.99
N ILE A 5 -47.26 -20.13 11.00
CA ILE A 5 -47.94 -19.07 10.23
C ILE A 5 -47.90 -19.38 8.72
N LEU A 6 -46.74 -19.81 8.20
CA LEU A 6 -46.61 -20.16 6.78
C LEU A 6 -47.52 -21.33 6.35
N LYS A 7 -47.74 -22.32 7.23
CA LYS A 7 -48.68 -23.44 6.96
C LYS A 7 -50.14 -22.98 6.99
N ILE A 8 -50.49 -22.05 7.89
CA ILE A 8 -51.84 -21.46 7.95
C ILE A 8 -52.14 -20.67 6.67
N PHE A 9 -51.19 -19.85 6.20
CA PHE A 9 -51.30 -19.14 4.91
C PHE A 9 -51.47 -20.08 3.71
N LEU A 10 -50.68 -21.15 3.63
CA LEU A 10 -50.81 -22.14 2.55
C LEU A 10 -52.17 -22.86 2.58
N SER A 11 -52.69 -23.15 3.78
CA SER A 11 -54.02 -23.76 3.97
C SER A 11 -55.14 -22.84 3.46
N LEU A 12 -55.14 -21.57 3.86
CA LEU A 12 -56.12 -20.57 3.41
C LEU A 12 -56.06 -20.33 1.90
N ALA A 13 -54.87 -20.26 1.31
CA ALA A 13 -54.70 -20.11 -0.14
C ALA A 13 -55.26 -21.31 -0.92
N LEU A 14 -55.00 -22.54 -0.45
CA LEU A 14 -55.51 -23.76 -1.08
C LEU A 14 -57.04 -23.88 -0.96
N MET A 15 -57.61 -23.43 0.16
CA MET A 15 -59.06 -23.46 0.40
C MET A 15 -59.82 -22.42 -0.44
N ALA A 16 -59.24 -21.24 -0.66
CA ALA A 16 -59.80 -20.21 -1.54
C ALA A 16 -59.88 -20.65 -3.02
N ALA A 17 -58.96 -21.51 -3.47
CA ALA A 17 -58.90 -21.99 -4.85
C ALA A 17 -59.97 -23.04 -5.21
N LEU A 18 -60.75 -23.54 -4.25
CA LEU A 18 -61.65 -24.70 -4.41
C LEU A 18 -63.15 -24.40 -4.24
N LEU A 19 -63.54 -23.15 -3.99
CA LEU A 19 -64.93 -22.78 -3.70
C LEU A 19 -65.64 -22.08 -4.87
N PRO A 20 -66.87 -22.49 -5.26
CA PRO A 20 -67.65 -21.81 -6.29
C PRO A 20 -68.23 -20.48 -5.78
N VAL A 21 -68.45 -19.55 -6.71
CA VAL A 21 -68.56 -18.09 -6.52
C VAL A 21 -69.63 -17.59 -5.52
N ASN A 22 -70.64 -18.41 -5.17
CA ASN A 22 -71.82 -17.96 -4.40
C ASN A 22 -71.87 -18.41 -2.92
N SER A 23 -70.74 -18.37 -2.19
CA SER A 23 -70.68 -18.79 -0.77
C SER A 23 -69.82 -17.89 0.15
N PHE A 24 -69.86 -16.57 -0.07
CA PHE A 24 -69.03 -15.58 0.67
C PHE A 24 -69.19 -15.61 2.20
N SER A 25 -70.36 -16.02 2.70
CA SER A 25 -70.68 -16.13 4.14
C SER A 25 -69.96 -17.27 4.86
N VAL A 26 -69.49 -18.30 4.14
CA VAL A 26 -68.72 -19.40 4.75
C VAL A 26 -67.27 -18.97 4.99
N PHE A 27 -66.65 -18.34 3.99
CA PHE A 27 -65.26 -17.89 4.03
C PHE A 27 -65.01 -16.87 5.16
N ALA A 28 -65.91 -15.88 5.31
CA ALA A 28 -65.84 -14.91 6.40
C ALA A 28 -65.93 -15.58 7.79
N ARG A 29 -66.74 -16.64 7.94
CA ARG A 29 -66.93 -17.33 9.22
C ARG A 29 -65.69 -18.12 9.64
N THR A 30 -64.98 -18.72 8.69
CA THR A 30 -63.69 -19.41 8.93
C THR A 30 -62.58 -18.44 9.34
N ILE A 31 -62.55 -17.22 8.77
CA ILE A 31 -61.55 -16.21 9.15
C ILE A 31 -61.72 -15.80 10.62
N ASN A 32 -62.93 -15.42 11.05
CA ASN A 32 -63.18 -15.04 12.45
C ASN A 32 -62.80 -16.17 13.43
N GLN A 33 -63.17 -17.43 13.16
CA GLN A 33 -62.76 -18.54 14.03
C GLN A 33 -61.23 -18.76 14.07
N THR A 34 -60.51 -18.40 13.00
CA THR A 34 -59.05 -18.46 12.97
C THR A 34 -58.43 -17.31 13.77
N GLU A 35 -59.06 -16.14 13.77
CA GLU A 35 -58.66 -14.97 14.56
C GLU A 35 -58.83 -15.23 16.07
N ASP A 36 -59.99 -15.74 16.49
CA ASP A 36 -60.25 -16.13 17.89
C ASP A 36 -59.23 -17.19 18.36
N THR A 37 -58.98 -18.24 17.56
CA THR A 37 -57.98 -19.29 17.89
C THR A 37 -56.56 -18.74 18.04
N ILE A 38 -56.21 -17.65 17.33
CA ILE A 38 -54.89 -17.00 17.46
C ILE A 38 -54.81 -16.16 18.74
N VAL A 39 -55.93 -15.60 19.22
CA VAL A 39 -56.00 -14.88 20.50
C VAL A 39 -55.97 -15.83 21.69
N ASP A 40 -56.75 -16.92 21.66
CA ASP A 40 -56.73 -17.96 22.70
C ASP A 40 -55.30 -18.52 22.89
N MET A 41 -54.61 -18.82 21.77
CA MET A 41 -53.20 -19.26 21.76
C MET A 41 -52.17 -18.20 22.21
N LEU A 42 -52.61 -16.99 22.59
CA LEU A 42 -51.79 -15.93 23.17
C LEU A 42 -52.22 -15.57 24.61
N GLU A 43 -53.47 -15.88 25.01
CA GLU A 43 -53.98 -15.61 26.37
C GLU A 43 -53.91 -16.82 27.32
N GLU A 44 -53.74 -18.06 26.83
CA GLU A 44 -53.53 -19.28 27.68
C GLU A 44 -52.15 -19.30 28.40
N GLU A 45 -51.28 -18.34 28.07
CA GLU A 45 -49.95 -17.98 28.60
C GLU A 45 -49.72 -17.70 30.11
N LYS A 46 -50.73 -17.74 31.00
CA LYS A 46 -50.52 -17.27 32.40
C LYS A 46 -51.53 -17.69 33.49
N THR A 47 -50.96 -17.96 34.66
CA THR A 47 -51.55 -18.14 36.02
C THR A 47 -52.12 -19.54 36.39
N PRO A 48 -52.13 -19.91 37.68
CA PRO A 48 -50.93 -19.93 38.55
C PRO A 48 -50.85 -21.18 39.47
N GLU A 49 -49.69 -21.83 39.56
CA GLU A 49 -49.41 -22.79 40.65
C GLU A 49 -47.91 -22.82 41.00
N GLU A 50 -47.58 -23.24 42.21
CA GLU A 50 -46.23 -23.14 42.80
C GLU A 50 -45.30 -24.26 42.32
N ASP A 51 -44.13 -23.93 41.75
CA ASP A 51 -42.87 -24.50 42.23
C ASP A 51 -41.61 -23.73 41.74
N VAL A 52 -40.59 -23.71 42.60
CA VAL A 52 -39.19 -23.26 42.43
C VAL A 52 -38.85 -22.43 41.18
N LYS A 53 -38.79 -21.09 41.34
CA LYS A 53 -38.19 -20.17 40.36
C LYS A 53 -36.67 -20.38 40.31
N GLN A 54 -36.15 -20.87 39.18
CA GLN A 54 -34.73 -20.82 38.83
C GLN A 54 -34.57 -19.72 37.78
N GLU A 55 -33.86 -18.65 38.13
CA GLU A 55 -33.77 -17.46 37.27
C GLU A 55 -32.76 -17.69 36.14
N SER A 56 -33.14 -17.31 34.92
CA SER A 56 -32.31 -17.46 33.74
C SER A 56 -31.31 -16.31 33.65
N THR A 57 -30.04 -16.64 33.85
CA THR A 57 -28.93 -15.68 33.82
C THR A 57 -28.15 -15.74 32.49
N ALA A 58 -27.39 -14.68 32.23
CA ALA A 58 -26.44 -14.59 31.13
C ALA A 58 -25.15 -13.89 31.58
N SER A 59 -24.12 -13.94 30.73
CA SER A 59 -22.82 -13.29 30.97
C SER A 59 -22.74 -11.92 30.29
N LEU A 60 -21.97 -11.01 30.88
CA LEU A 60 -21.48 -9.77 30.27
C LEU A 60 -19.97 -9.84 30.10
N LYS A 61 -19.45 -9.58 28.89
CA LYS A 61 -18.01 -9.38 28.66
C LYS A 61 -17.67 -7.89 28.77
N VAL A 62 -16.82 -7.50 29.71
CA VAL A 62 -16.23 -6.16 29.77
C VAL A 62 -14.79 -6.24 29.28
N ILE A 63 -14.39 -5.31 28.42
CA ILE A 63 -13.03 -5.23 27.84
C ILE A 63 -12.40 -3.88 28.18
N HIS A 64 -11.20 -3.91 28.74
CA HIS A 64 -10.41 -2.74 29.11
C HIS A 64 -9.14 -2.70 28.26
N ILE A 65 -9.05 -1.70 27.38
CA ILE A 65 -7.92 -1.50 26.46
C ILE A 65 -7.04 -0.37 27.00
N TYR A 66 -5.79 -0.66 27.36
CA TYR A 66 -4.82 0.32 27.83
C TYR A 66 -3.80 0.60 26.70
N ILE A 67 -3.59 1.87 26.40
CA ILE A 67 -2.75 2.36 25.30
C ILE A 67 -1.57 3.14 25.89
N ASP A 68 -0.35 2.77 25.52
CA ASP A 68 0.89 3.49 25.87
C ASP A 68 1.80 3.54 24.62
N GLY A 69 1.86 4.72 23.98
CA GLY A 69 2.51 4.90 22.68
C GLY A 69 1.97 3.95 21.61
N ASP A 70 2.89 3.24 20.94
CA ASP A 70 2.58 2.21 19.93
C ASP A 70 2.12 0.86 20.54
N THR A 71 1.94 0.77 21.86
CA THR A 71 1.60 -0.49 22.55
C THR A 71 0.18 -0.48 23.12
N GLN A 72 -0.49 -1.64 23.02
CA GLN A 72 -1.85 -1.86 23.47
C GLN A 72 -1.92 -3.14 24.33
N GLU A 73 -2.45 -3.04 25.54
CA GLU A 73 -2.76 -4.15 26.44
C GLU A 73 -4.29 -4.29 26.57
N GLU A 74 -4.83 -5.50 26.45
CA GLU A 74 -6.26 -5.79 26.57
C GLU A 74 -6.53 -6.72 27.77
N GLU A 75 -7.34 -6.26 28.72
CA GLU A 75 -7.84 -7.04 29.85
C GLU A 75 -9.32 -7.36 29.66
N GLU A 76 -9.68 -8.64 29.76
CA GLU A 76 -11.07 -9.10 29.65
C GLU A 76 -11.61 -9.54 31.02
N VAL A 77 -12.77 -9.01 31.41
CA VAL A 77 -13.51 -9.40 32.61
C VAL A 77 -14.90 -9.92 32.21
N VAL A 78 -15.15 -11.21 32.44
CA VAL A 78 -16.47 -11.81 32.26
C VAL A 78 -17.23 -11.78 33.59
N ILE A 79 -18.45 -11.26 33.56
CA ILE A 79 -19.37 -11.20 34.69
C ILE A 79 -20.54 -12.15 34.40
N ASP A 80 -20.54 -13.28 35.08
CA ASP A 80 -21.58 -14.32 34.98
C ASP A 80 -22.76 -14.06 35.94
N ASP A 81 -23.81 -14.87 35.81
CA ASP A 81 -25.01 -14.88 36.66
C ASP A 81 -25.84 -13.59 36.71
N LEU A 82 -25.77 -12.77 35.65
CA LEU A 82 -26.59 -11.55 35.51
C LEU A 82 -28.01 -11.87 35.01
N PRO A 83 -29.09 -11.33 35.64
CA PRO A 83 -30.47 -11.54 35.19
C PRO A 83 -30.75 -11.01 33.78
N ILE A 84 -31.34 -11.85 32.92
CA ILE A 84 -31.72 -11.46 31.56
C ILE A 84 -32.90 -10.48 31.61
N GLY A 85 -32.73 -9.32 30.98
CA GLY A 85 -33.64 -8.17 31.01
C GLY A 85 -33.29 -7.10 32.04
N GLU A 86 -32.19 -7.23 32.79
CA GLU A 86 -31.70 -6.18 33.68
C GLU A 86 -30.93 -5.09 32.90
N MET A 87 -31.17 -3.82 33.25
CA MET A 87 -30.41 -2.66 32.79
C MET A 87 -29.25 -2.42 33.75
N ILE A 88 -28.01 -2.53 33.27
CA ILE A 88 -26.81 -2.33 34.08
C ILE A 88 -26.08 -1.07 33.60
N ASN A 89 -25.76 -0.18 34.53
CA ASN A 89 -24.96 1.01 34.25
C ASN A 89 -23.49 0.62 34.04
N THR A 90 -22.91 0.95 32.90
CA THR A 90 -21.58 0.44 32.54
C THR A 90 -20.45 1.12 33.32
N ASN A 91 -20.69 2.35 33.80
CA ASN A 91 -19.67 3.14 34.50
C ASN A 91 -19.21 2.47 35.81
N ASP A 92 -20.02 1.59 36.40
CA ASP A 92 -19.67 0.77 37.58
C ASP A 92 -18.54 -0.25 37.32
N TYR A 93 -18.17 -0.47 36.05
CA TYR A 93 -17.07 -1.37 35.65
C TYR A 93 -15.82 -0.66 35.11
N VAL A 94 -15.76 0.68 35.16
CA VAL A 94 -14.56 1.45 34.77
C VAL A 94 -13.40 1.15 35.73
N GLN A 95 -12.22 0.85 35.18
CA GLN A 95 -11.00 0.65 35.97
C GLN A 95 -9.99 1.76 35.70
N LEU A 96 -9.68 2.56 36.72
CA LEU A 96 -8.63 3.57 36.65
C LEU A 96 -7.32 2.99 37.18
N LYS A 97 -6.39 2.63 36.29
CA LYS A 97 -4.99 2.30 36.63
C LYS A 97 -4.20 3.59 36.88
N GLU A 98 -3.20 3.52 37.75
CA GLU A 98 -2.35 4.67 38.09
C GLU A 98 -1.58 5.15 36.84
N GLY A 99 -1.76 6.42 36.48
CA GLY A 99 -1.21 7.03 35.25
C GLY A 99 -2.06 6.86 33.99
N TYR A 100 -3.20 6.15 34.02
CA TYR A 100 -4.09 6.00 32.86
C TYR A 100 -5.39 6.79 33.02
N GLN A 101 -5.86 7.45 31.96
CA GLN A 101 -7.19 8.09 31.90
C GLN A 101 -8.09 7.43 30.85
N LEU A 102 -9.39 7.31 31.17
CA LEU A 102 -10.41 6.82 30.24
C LEU A 102 -10.63 7.85 29.11
N ILE A 103 -10.49 7.41 27.85
CA ILE A 103 -10.66 8.25 26.65
C ILE A 103 -11.88 7.87 25.81
N GLU A 104 -12.36 6.62 25.88
CA GLU A 104 -13.47 6.14 25.05
C GLU A 104 -14.30 5.07 25.80
N LYS A 105 -15.63 5.09 25.62
CA LYS A 105 -16.56 4.08 26.14
C LYS A 105 -17.69 3.82 25.15
N ASP A 106 -18.08 2.55 24.96
CA ASP A 106 -19.12 2.18 23.98
C ASP A 106 -20.51 2.77 24.30
N GLN A 107 -21.01 2.51 25.51
CA GLN A 107 -22.41 2.73 25.92
C GLN A 107 -22.47 3.04 27.41
N GLU A 108 -23.44 3.85 27.88
CA GLU A 108 -23.57 4.21 29.31
C GLU A 108 -24.36 3.20 30.13
N GLU A 109 -25.31 2.50 29.51
CA GLU A 109 -26.10 1.44 30.14
C GLU A 109 -26.35 0.30 29.12
N ILE A 110 -26.39 -0.94 29.59
CA ILE A 110 -26.62 -2.13 28.75
C ILE A 110 -27.74 -3.01 29.33
N GLU A 111 -28.71 -3.37 28.48
CA GLU A 111 -29.74 -4.37 28.79
C GLU A 111 -29.20 -5.79 28.51
N ILE A 112 -29.09 -6.61 29.55
CA ILE A 112 -28.58 -7.99 29.47
C ILE A 112 -29.53 -8.90 28.69
N LYS A 113 -29.04 -9.47 27.59
CA LYS A 113 -29.76 -10.37 26.67
C LYS A 113 -29.22 -11.80 26.78
N GLU A 114 -29.93 -12.77 26.18
CA GLU A 114 -29.53 -14.18 26.16
C GLU A 114 -28.12 -14.43 25.59
N THR A 115 -27.67 -13.59 24.65
CA THR A 115 -26.31 -13.63 24.05
C THR A 115 -25.90 -12.25 23.55
N GLY A 116 -24.58 -12.01 23.43
CA GLY A 116 -24.03 -10.83 22.75
C GLY A 116 -23.80 -9.59 23.64
N ASN A 117 -23.81 -9.74 24.96
CA ASN A 117 -23.58 -8.64 25.89
C ASN A 117 -22.06 -8.35 25.98
N ALA A 118 -21.61 -7.22 25.44
CA ALA A 118 -20.23 -6.76 25.55
C ALA A 118 -20.17 -5.23 25.70
N VAL A 119 -19.15 -4.74 26.41
CA VAL A 119 -18.85 -3.30 26.58
C VAL A 119 -17.33 -3.11 26.56
N ILE A 120 -16.84 -2.16 25.76
CA ILE A 120 -15.42 -1.79 25.67
C ILE A 120 -15.17 -0.42 26.29
N PHE A 121 -14.04 -0.32 27.00
CA PHE A 121 -13.45 0.92 27.53
C PHE A 121 -12.01 1.07 27.04
N LYS A 122 -11.61 2.25 26.59
CA LYS A 122 -10.21 2.55 26.22
C LYS A 122 -9.60 3.60 27.14
N TYR A 123 -8.35 3.38 27.51
CA TYR A 123 -7.58 4.21 28.44
C TYR A 123 -6.21 4.54 27.84
N LEU A 124 -5.73 5.77 28.05
CA LEU A 124 -4.44 6.27 27.55
C LEU A 124 -3.50 6.57 28.71
N TYR A 125 -2.22 6.17 28.59
CA TYR A 125 -1.19 6.50 29.57
C TYR A 125 -0.79 7.98 29.50
N ILE A 126 -0.57 8.60 30.66
CA ILE A 126 -0.17 10.00 30.80
C ILE A 126 1.01 10.08 31.77
N ILE A 127 2.14 10.59 31.28
CA ILE A 127 3.36 10.79 32.07
C ILE A 127 3.12 11.87 33.14
N PRO A 128 3.31 11.59 34.45
CA PRO A 128 3.19 12.61 35.48
C PRO A 128 4.39 13.58 35.43
N THR A 129 4.13 14.83 35.04
CA THR A 129 5.13 15.91 35.01
C THR A 129 5.24 16.62 36.36
N GLU A 130 6.20 16.21 37.20
CA GLU A 130 6.74 17.08 38.25
C GLU A 130 7.75 18.10 37.67
N GLU A 131 8.03 19.16 38.45
CA GLU A 131 8.97 20.26 38.15
C GLU A 131 8.62 21.17 36.96
N ALA A 132 7.42 21.75 36.99
CA ALA A 132 7.08 22.91 36.17
C ALA A 132 7.83 24.19 36.62
N THR A 133 8.93 24.52 35.95
CA THR A 133 9.55 25.85 35.92
C THR A 133 10.17 26.12 34.56
N ASP A 134 10.03 27.37 34.08
CA ASP A 134 10.73 27.99 32.95
C ASP A 134 10.52 27.34 31.56
N LEU A 135 9.42 27.71 30.88
CA LEU A 135 9.38 28.00 29.43
C LEU A 135 8.07 28.75 29.05
N GLU A 136 8.03 30.06 29.32
CA GLU A 136 6.96 30.96 28.81
C GLU A 136 7.26 31.38 27.36
N GLU A 137 6.89 30.56 26.37
CA GLU A 137 6.67 30.92 24.95
C GLU A 137 6.09 29.68 24.20
N PHE A 138 5.22 29.86 23.20
CA PHE A 138 4.54 28.82 22.37
C PHE A 138 3.22 28.15 22.87
N GLU A 139 2.37 28.82 23.66
CA GLU A 139 0.94 28.42 23.83
C GLU A 139 -0.08 29.56 23.61
N GLU A 140 0.12 30.41 22.60
CA GLU A 140 -0.88 31.40 22.13
C GLU A 140 -1.23 31.27 20.63
N GLU A 141 -1.51 30.05 20.13
CA GLU A 141 -2.05 29.88 18.76
C GLU A 141 -3.00 28.67 18.55
N MET A 142 -3.60 28.09 19.60
CA MET A 142 -4.52 26.93 19.45
C MET A 142 -5.74 26.87 20.39
N VAL A 143 -6.06 27.95 21.13
CA VAL A 143 -7.10 27.91 22.18
C VAL A 143 -8.50 28.36 21.71
N ASP A 144 -8.63 29.06 20.57
CA ASP A 144 -9.92 29.65 20.12
C ASP A 144 -10.68 28.84 19.05
N ASN A 145 -10.17 27.68 18.59
CA ASN A 145 -10.84 26.84 17.60
C ASN A 145 -11.85 25.82 18.18
N LEU A 146 -12.30 26.02 19.42
CA LEU A 146 -13.48 25.37 20.00
C LEU A 146 -14.69 26.32 20.10
N VAL A 147 -14.76 27.30 19.20
CA VAL A 147 -15.88 28.25 19.10
C VAL A 147 -17.00 27.71 18.21
N SER A 148 -18.19 27.64 18.80
CA SER A 148 -19.51 27.40 18.19
C SER A 148 -19.82 26.02 17.61
N ILE A 149 -21.04 25.58 17.94
CA ILE A 149 -21.83 24.65 17.13
C ILE A 149 -21.92 25.26 15.73
N HIS A 150 -21.37 24.58 14.72
CA HIS A 150 -21.23 25.16 13.38
C HIS A 150 -22.58 25.55 12.78
N ALA A 151 -22.81 26.87 12.63
CA ALA A 151 -23.93 27.42 11.88
C ALA A 151 -23.71 27.17 10.38
N SER A 152 -24.69 26.59 9.71
CA SER A 152 -24.56 26.10 8.34
C SER A 152 -24.57 27.23 7.31
N ASN A 153 -23.92 27.03 6.16
CA ASN A 153 -23.94 27.97 5.04
C ASN A 153 -25.34 28.19 4.40
N ALA A 154 -26.40 27.49 4.82
CA ALA A 154 -27.78 27.84 4.46
C ALA A 154 -28.65 28.23 5.66
N ASP A 155 -28.08 28.37 6.85
CA ASP A 155 -28.78 28.90 8.02
C ASP A 155 -29.00 30.42 7.85
N PRO A 156 -30.12 30.96 8.35
CA PRO A 156 -30.29 32.41 8.44
C PRO A 156 -29.21 32.98 9.36
N GLY A 157 -28.57 34.08 8.95
CA GLY A 157 -27.50 34.74 9.71
C GLY A 157 -26.09 34.30 9.33
N ALA A 158 -25.95 33.26 8.49
CA ALA A 158 -24.65 32.90 7.93
C ALA A 158 -24.10 34.05 7.06
N VAL A 159 -22.99 34.64 7.49
CA VAL A 159 -22.22 35.64 6.74
C VAL A 159 -21.28 34.94 5.76
N PHE A 160 -21.10 35.52 4.58
CA PHE A 160 -20.16 35.11 3.54
C PHE A 160 -19.28 36.29 3.16
N SER A 161 -18.01 36.01 2.89
CA SER A 161 -17.13 37.02 2.33
C SER A 161 -16.02 36.39 1.49
N THR A 162 -15.47 37.17 0.55
CA THR A 162 -14.32 36.78 -0.28
C THR A 162 -13.29 37.90 -0.28
N LYS A 163 -12.02 37.52 -0.48
CA LYS A 163 -10.88 38.41 -0.72
C LYS A 163 -10.07 37.80 -1.86
N GLU A 164 -10.04 38.44 -3.02
CA GLU A 164 -9.38 37.95 -4.23
C GLU A 164 -8.49 39.06 -4.81
N ALA A 165 -7.46 38.74 -5.61
CA ALA A 165 -6.59 39.74 -6.22
C ALA A 165 -6.29 39.42 -7.69
N TYR A 166 -6.21 40.46 -8.52
CA TYR A 166 -6.03 40.34 -9.97
C TYR A 166 -5.14 41.45 -10.54
N TRP A 167 -4.39 41.15 -11.60
CA TRP A 167 -3.71 42.17 -12.41
C TRP A 167 -4.71 43.03 -13.19
N VAL A 168 -4.53 44.35 -13.14
CA VAL A 168 -5.29 45.34 -13.94
C VAL A 168 -4.48 45.76 -15.16
N ASP A 169 -3.20 46.03 -14.97
CA ASP A 169 -2.20 46.18 -16.03
C ASP A 169 -0.83 45.76 -15.49
N GLU A 170 -0.53 44.47 -15.63
CA GLU A 170 0.75 43.89 -15.19
C GLU A 170 1.95 44.58 -15.84
N SER A 171 1.81 45.14 -17.06
CA SER A 171 2.92 45.84 -17.74
C SER A 171 3.34 47.14 -17.03
N LYS A 172 2.49 47.65 -16.13
CA LYS A 172 2.76 48.77 -15.22
C LYS A 172 2.83 48.34 -13.74
N GLY A 173 2.72 47.03 -13.46
CA GLY A 173 2.60 46.49 -12.12
C GLY A 173 1.32 46.91 -11.39
N GLU A 174 0.26 47.31 -12.10
CA GLU A 174 -1.02 47.74 -11.51
C GLU A 174 -1.95 46.54 -11.29
N ALA A 175 -2.44 46.39 -10.06
CA ALA A 175 -3.33 45.31 -9.63
C ALA A 175 -4.50 45.84 -8.76
N ARG A 176 -5.42 44.95 -8.43
CA ARG A 176 -6.59 45.23 -7.59
C ARG A 176 -6.87 44.07 -6.67
N ILE A 177 -7.12 44.35 -5.39
CA ILE A 177 -7.70 43.43 -4.41
C ILE A 177 -9.19 43.73 -4.37
N ASP A 178 -10.03 42.70 -4.49
CA ASP A 178 -11.48 42.79 -4.39
C ASP A 178 -11.98 42.02 -3.18
N PHE A 179 -12.60 42.73 -2.25
CA PHE A 179 -13.41 42.16 -1.18
C PHE A 179 -14.87 42.06 -1.60
N SER A 180 -15.58 41.09 -1.03
CA SER A 180 -17.03 41.16 -0.94
C SER A 180 -17.57 40.61 0.37
N VAL A 181 -18.71 41.14 0.82
CA VAL A 181 -19.42 40.73 2.04
C VAL A 181 -20.92 40.69 1.76
N PHE A 182 -21.59 39.64 2.23
CA PHE A 182 -23.04 39.45 2.16
C PHE A 182 -23.44 38.36 3.17
N GLY A 183 -24.73 38.09 3.33
CA GLY A 183 -25.19 37.03 4.22
C GLY A 183 -26.52 36.41 3.81
N ASN A 184 -26.86 35.30 4.44
CA ASN A 184 -28.25 34.85 4.48
C ASN A 184 -28.99 35.75 5.45
N SER A 185 -29.97 36.51 4.97
CA SER A 185 -30.86 37.28 5.83
C SER A 185 -31.43 36.44 6.96
N ILE A 186 -31.10 36.78 8.20
CA ILE A 186 -31.91 36.40 9.34
C ILE A 186 -32.79 37.59 9.72
N GLN A 187 -33.99 37.25 10.18
CA GLN A 187 -34.85 38.19 10.85
C GLN A 187 -34.53 38.07 12.34
N ALA A 188 -33.36 38.64 12.70
CA ALA A 188 -32.86 38.76 14.06
C ALA A 188 -34.00 39.28 14.95
N PRO A 189 -34.15 38.84 16.22
CA PRO A 189 -35.32 39.13 17.04
C PRO A 189 -35.65 40.64 17.12
N SER A 190 -36.57 41.11 16.28
CA SER A 190 -36.79 42.54 16.03
C SER A 190 -38.27 42.89 15.97
N ASP A 191 -38.59 44.13 16.32
CA ASP A 191 -39.95 44.63 16.40
C ASP A 191 -40.15 45.79 15.44
N VAL A 192 -40.96 45.58 14.40
CA VAL A 192 -41.33 46.62 13.42
C VAL A 192 -42.56 47.36 13.96
N VAL A 193 -42.49 48.69 14.05
CA VAL A 193 -43.64 49.54 14.39
C VAL A 193 -44.07 50.32 13.18
N LEU A 194 -45.23 49.97 12.62
CA LEU A 194 -45.90 50.77 11.60
C LEU A 194 -46.59 51.96 12.27
N ILE A 195 -46.22 53.18 11.92
CA ILE A 195 -46.82 54.42 12.42
C ILE A 195 -47.53 55.07 11.23
N LEU A 196 -48.83 54.84 11.13
CA LEU A 196 -49.62 55.11 9.93
C LEU A 196 -50.48 56.37 10.13
N ASP A 197 -50.26 57.36 9.26
CA ASP A 197 -51.18 58.50 9.12
C ASP A 197 -52.55 58.01 8.63
N THR A 198 -53.58 58.31 9.41
CA THR A 198 -54.98 58.03 9.13
C THR A 198 -55.82 59.30 9.09
N SER A 199 -55.18 60.45 8.87
CA SER A 199 -55.85 61.74 8.72
C SER A 199 -56.73 61.82 7.45
N GLY A 200 -57.58 62.84 7.38
CA GLY A 200 -58.56 63.00 6.30
C GLY A 200 -57.98 63.22 4.89
N SER A 201 -56.69 63.55 4.75
CA SER A 201 -56.01 63.67 3.45
C SER A 201 -55.76 62.32 2.79
N MET A 202 -55.44 61.29 3.57
CA MET A 202 -55.13 59.94 3.07
C MET A 202 -56.29 59.31 2.28
N ALA A 203 -57.55 59.62 2.65
CA ALA A 203 -58.74 59.16 1.93
C ALA A 203 -59.40 60.23 1.04
N ALA A 204 -58.66 61.28 0.65
CA ALA A 204 -59.15 62.25 -0.32
C ALA A 204 -59.53 61.54 -1.64
N ALA A 205 -60.77 61.73 -2.09
CA ALA A 205 -61.48 60.79 -2.98
C ALA A 205 -60.81 60.49 -4.33
N ASP A 206 -59.98 61.41 -4.84
CA ASP A 206 -59.30 61.27 -6.14
C ASP A 206 -57.87 60.68 -6.01
N THR A 207 -57.40 60.36 -4.80
CA THR A 207 -55.97 60.10 -4.53
C THR A 207 -55.55 58.64 -4.47
N TYR A 208 -56.46 57.70 -4.12
CA TYR A 208 -56.17 56.26 -3.95
C TYR A 208 -55.01 55.89 -2.99
N ARG A 209 -54.56 56.81 -2.12
CA ARG A 209 -53.41 56.60 -1.21
C ARG A 209 -53.62 55.43 -0.25
N VAL A 210 -54.85 55.27 0.27
CA VAL A 210 -55.24 54.13 1.12
C VAL A 210 -55.00 52.77 0.45
N ASP A 211 -55.22 52.64 -0.86
CA ASP A 211 -55.10 51.35 -1.55
C ASP A 211 -53.63 50.99 -1.82
N ALA A 212 -52.81 51.97 -2.18
CA ALA A 212 -51.35 51.79 -2.23
C ALA A 212 -50.75 51.47 -0.85
N LEU A 213 -51.29 52.05 0.23
CA LEU A 213 -50.86 51.74 1.60
C LEU A 213 -51.21 50.30 2.01
N LYS A 214 -52.40 49.79 1.64
CA LYS A 214 -52.77 48.38 1.86
C LYS A 214 -51.79 47.42 1.21
N GLU A 215 -51.48 47.67 -0.06
CA GLU A 215 -50.55 46.85 -0.85
C GLU A 215 -49.15 46.87 -0.22
N ALA A 216 -48.63 48.06 0.08
CA ALA A 216 -47.31 48.23 0.70
C ALA A 216 -47.18 47.59 2.10
N VAL A 217 -48.20 47.71 2.96
CA VAL A 217 -48.21 47.09 4.30
C VAL A 217 -48.37 45.57 4.21
N LYS A 218 -49.18 45.06 3.28
CA LYS A 218 -49.31 43.62 3.01
C LYS A 218 -47.99 43.03 2.49
N ASP A 219 -47.35 43.68 1.52
CA ASP A 219 -46.10 43.20 0.92
C ASP A 219 -44.96 43.17 1.95
N LEU A 220 -44.86 44.19 2.81
CA LEU A 220 -43.95 44.16 3.96
C LEU A 220 -44.28 43.00 4.91
N ALA A 221 -45.56 42.80 5.25
CA ALA A 221 -46.00 41.72 6.13
C ALA A 221 -45.67 40.32 5.58
N ASP A 222 -45.84 40.10 4.28
CA ASP A 222 -45.47 38.83 3.61
C ASP A 222 -43.94 38.58 3.60
N ILE A 223 -43.13 39.64 3.59
CA ILE A 223 -41.65 39.55 3.63
C ILE A 223 -41.12 39.33 5.05
N VAL A 224 -41.74 39.95 6.08
CA VAL A 224 -41.21 39.95 7.46
C VAL A 224 -41.99 39.09 8.46
N ILE A 225 -42.98 38.30 8.02
CA ILE A 225 -43.69 37.32 8.86
C ILE A 225 -43.64 35.94 8.20
N THR A 226 -42.52 35.25 8.42
CA THR A 226 -42.19 33.96 7.78
C THR A 226 -41.88 32.87 8.84
N PRO A 227 -41.93 31.57 8.49
CA PRO A 227 -41.65 30.48 9.45
C PRO A 227 -40.26 30.57 10.09
N GLU A 228 -39.28 31.10 9.36
CA GLU A 228 -37.87 31.22 9.76
C GLU A 228 -37.57 32.56 10.46
N SER A 229 -38.59 33.35 10.80
CA SER A 229 -38.43 34.70 11.35
C SER A 229 -38.91 34.87 12.78
N ASN A 230 -38.17 35.67 13.55
CA ASN A 230 -38.58 36.18 14.85
C ASN A 230 -38.85 37.70 14.79
N ILE A 231 -39.30 38.21 13.63
CA ILE A 231 -39.85 39.57 13.55
C ILE A 231 -41.30 39.57 13.99
N ARG A 232 -41.67 40.63 14.73
CA ARG A 232 -43.05 40.95 15.05
C ARG A 232 -43.37 42.36 14.56
N ILE A 233 -44.58 42.55 14.03
CA ILE A 233 -45.11 43.86 13.65
C ILE A 233 -46.13 44.31 14.70
N GLY A 234 -45.94 45.50 15.23
CA GLY A 234 -46.92 46.28 15.98
C GLY A 234 -47.36 47.50 15.15
N VAL A 235 -48.52 48.06 15.45
CA VAL A 235 -49.08 49.16 14.64
C VAL A 235 -49.83 50.22 15.46
N VAL A 236 -49.54 51.46 15.12
CA VAL A 236 -50.11 52.70 15.66
C VAL A 236 -50.70 53.48 14.51
N ASP A 237 -51.97 53.87 14.63
CA ASP A 237 -52.58 54.87 13.74
C ASP A 237 -52.60 56.25 14.39
N PHE A 238 -52.56 57.30 13.57
CA PHE A 238 -52.71 58.68 14.07
C PHE A 238 -53.45 59.59 13.09
N ASP A 239 -54.35 60.39 13.67
CA ASP A 239 -55.10 61.45 13.02
C ASP A 239 -54.84 62.77 13.79
N SER A 240 -55.89 63.46 14.22
CA SER A 240 -55.90 64.43 15.31
C SER A 240 -55.37 63.86 16.65
N GLN A 241 -55.55 62.56 16.88
CA GLN A 241 -55.10 61.79 18.06
C GLN A 241 -54.21 60.61 17.60
N ALA A 242 -53.96 59.63 18.48
CA ALA A 242 -53.31 58.36 18.09
C ALA A 242 -53.95 57.17 18.82
N GLY A 243 -53.91 56.02 18.17
CA GLY A 243 -54.53 54.77 18.62
C GLY A 243 -53.58 53.58 18.59
N TYR A 244 -54.05 52.47 19.16
CA TYR A 244 -53.46 51.15 18.95
C TYR A 244 -54.49 50.31 18.19
N LEU A 245 -54.12 49.81 17.01
CA LEU A 245 -55.02 48.95 16.23
C LEU A 245 -54.98 47.48 16.71
N ALA A 246 -53.90 47.10 17.40
CA ALA A 246 -53.66 45.84 18.09
C ALA A 246 -53.09 46.09 19.50
N ASP A 247 -53.31 45.18 20.44
CA ASP A 247 -52.85 45.31 21.83
C ASP A 247 -51.35 44.99 21.99
N ASN A 248 -50.76 44.25 21.04
CA ASN A 248 -49.42 43.67 21.12
C ASN A 248 -48.67 43.73 19.77
N PHE A 249 -47.43 43.24 19.78
CA PHE A 249 -46.68 42.88 18.57
C PHE A 249 -47.01 41.44 18.15
N GLY A 250 -47.43 41.22 16.90
CA GLY A 250 -47.65 39.88 16.34
C GLY A 250 -46.59 39.50 15.31
N GLY A 251 -46.20 38.24 15.26
CA GLY A 251 -45.20 37.68 14.33
C GLY A 251 -45.67 36.33 13.76
N TYR A 252 -44.77 35.39 13.52
CA TYR A 252 -45.13 34.08 13.00
C TYR A 252 -45.41 33.05 14.12
N GLY A 253 -46.38 32.17 13.89
CA GLY A 253 -46.65 31.01 14.74
C GLY A 253 -47.75 31.21 15.79
N PRO A 254 -48.19 30.13 16.45
CA PRO A 254 -49.43 30.11 17.23
C PRO A 254 -49.40 30.96 18.50
N GLU A 255 -48.22 31.29 19.01
CA GLU A 255 -48.05 32.10 20.24
C GLU A 255 -47.73 33.58 19.95
N GLN A 256 -47.40 33.95 18.69
CA GLN A 256 -47.13 35.34 18.28
C GLN A 256 -48.31 35.98 17.55
N LYS A 257 -49.55 35.69 17.96
CA LYS A 257 -50.75 36.23 17.30
C LYS A 257 -51.02 37.69 17.65
N ILE A 258 -51.72 38.39 16.76
CA ILE A 258 -52.24 39.73 17.05
C ILE A 258 -53.42 39.61 18.01
N GLU A 259 -53.30 40.25 19.17
CA GLU A 259 -54.33 40.39 20.19
C GLU A 259 -55.13 41.69 20.00
N ILE A 260 -56.44 41.64 20.24
CA ILE A 260 -57.31 42.80 20.20
C ILE A 260 -58.28 42.80 21.40
N SER A 261 -58.20 43.83 22.26
CA SER A 261 -59.15 44.02 23.36
C SER A 261 -60.55 44.40 22.86
N ASN A 262 -61.53 43.53 23.10
CA ASN A 262 -62.93 43.76 22.78
C ASN A 262 -63.66 44.41 23.97
N PHE A 263 -63.51 45.73 24.11
CA PHE A 263 -64.03 46.51 25.25
C PHE A 263 -65.55 46.39 25.48
N LEU A 264 -66.33 45.94 24.50
CA LEU A 264 -67.78 45.71 24.63
C LEU A 264 -68.12 44.36 25.26
N GLN A 265 -67.21 43.37 25.15
CA GLN A 265 -67.42 41.99 25.62
C GLN A 265 -66.51 41.61 26.80
N GLY A 266 -65.43 42.36 27.04
CA GLY A 266 -64.43 42.03 28.06
C GLY A 266 -63.51 40.86 27.67
N THR A 267 -63.48 40.51 26.38
CA THR A 267 -62.68 39.42 25.80
C THR A 267 -61.49 39.96 25.00
N LYS A 268 -60.54 39.09 24.68
CA LYS A 268 -59.56 39.32 23.62
C LYS A 268 -59.92 38.48 22.40
N ASP A 269 -59.87 39.10 21.23
CA ASP A 269 -59.96 38.43 19.94
C ASP A 269 -58.53 38.25 19.39
N TYR A 270 -58.23 37.09 18.78
CA TYR A 270 -56.88 36.72 18.34
C TYR A 270 -56.86 36.43 16.84
N TYR A 271 -55.87 36.96 16.12
CA TYR A 271 -55.75 36.86 14.66
C TYR A 271 -54.37 36.36 14.24
N GLU A 272 -54.29 35.57 13.17
CA GLU A 272 -53.01 35.26 12.51
C GLU A 272 -52.44 36.56 11.95
N THR A 273 -51.16 36.85 12.20
CA THR A 273 -50.59 38.18 12.00
C THR A 273 -50.69 38.69 10.55
N VAL A 274 -50.39 37.84 9.55
CA VAL A 274 -50.52 38.20 8.13
C VAL A 274 -51.98 38.48 7.74
N ASP A 275 -52.94 37.72 8.27
CA ASP A 275 -54.38 37.97 8.04
C ASP A 275 -54.83 39.28 8.70
N PHE A 276 -54.29 39.61 9.88
CA PHE A 276 -54.56 40.89 10.52
C PHE A 276 -54.14 42.08 9.64
N TYR A 277 -52.89 42.08 9.14
CA TYR A 277 -52.38 43.16 8.29
C TYR A 277 -52.98 43.18 6.88
N THR A 278 -53.40 42.02 6.35
CA THR A 278 -54.03 41.94 5.02
C THR A 278 -55.51 42.33 5.05
N ASN A 279 -56.28 41.85 6.03
CA ASN A 279 -57.75 41.86 6.00
C ASN A 279 -58.40 42.61 7.19
N VAL A 280 -57.89 42.44 8.40
CA VAL A 280 -58.60 42.89 9.62
C VAL A 280 -58.37 44.37 9.91
N ILE A 281 -57.12 44.83 9.83
CA ILE A 281 -56.70 46.18 10.22
C ILE A 281 -57.47 47.28 9.47
N TRP A 282 -57.73 47.09 8.17
CA TRP A 282 -58.43 48.03 7.30
C TRP A 282 -59.93 48.16 7.60
N SER A 283 -60.50 47.27 8.42
CA SER A 283 -61.87 47.39 8.93
C SER A 283 -61.98 48.21 10.23
N ARG A 284 -60.83 48.48 10.87
CA ARG A 284 -60.71 49.16 12.18
C ARG A 284 -60.33 50.63 12.01
N ILE A 285 -59.46 50.93 11.04
CA ILE A 285 -59.04 52.30 10.70
C ILE A 285 -60.23 53.14 10.22
N ARG A 286 -60.18 54.43 10.57
CA ARG A 286 -60.98 55.48 9.92
C ARG A 286 -60.06 56.55 9.39
N PHE A 287 -60.36 57.03 8.19
CA PHE A 287 -59.60 58.11 7.55
C PHE A 287 -60.35 59.44 7.72
N GLU A 288 -60.18 60.07 8.88
CA GLU A 288 -60.81 61.35 9.27
C GLU A 288 -59.83 62.17 10.13
N GLY A 289 -60.12 63.45 10.44
CA GLY A 289 -59.29 64.27 11.34
C GLY A 289 -58.11 65.04 10.72
N GLU A 290 -57.34 65.72 11.58
CA GLU A 290 -56.09 66.44 11.26
C GLU A 290 -54.86 65.49 11.26
N THR A 291 -53.64 66.02 11.12
CA THR A 291 -52.38 65.26 11.08
C THR A 291 -51.48 65.56 12.29
N ASN A 292 -51.33 64.62 13.23
CA ASN A 292 -50.63 64.82 14.50
C ASN A 292 -49.42 63.87 14.72
N TYR A 293 -48.27 64.22 14.13
CA TYR A 293 -47.03 63.42 14.20
C TYR A 293 -46.60 63.10 15.64
N ALA A 294 -46.73 64.06 16.56
CA ALA A 294 -46.32 63.90 17.94
C ALA A 294 -47.13 62.82 18.67
N ALA A 295 -48.42 62.69 18.37
CA ALA A 295 -49.27 61.65 18.95
C ALA A 295 -48.86 60.25 18.46
N GLY A 296 -48.68 60.08 17.15
CA GLY A 296 -48.24 58.80 16.57
C GLY A 296 -46.89 58.33 17.13
N MET A 297 -45.90 59.24 17.20
CA MET A 297 -44.59 58.92 17.79
C MET A 297 -44.64 58.61 19.28
N GLU A 298 -45.48 59.33 20.05
CA GLU A 298 -45.65 59.05 21.48
C GLU A 298 -46.29 57.68 21.73
N TYR A 299 -47.25 57.27 20.89
CA TYR A 299 -47.88 55.95 21.00
C TYR A 299 -46.94 54.83 20.52
N ALA A 300 -46.17 55.05 19.45
CA ALA A 300 -45.13 54.12 19.03
C ALA A 300 -44.10 53.87 20.14
N TYR A 301 -43.58 54.94 20.75
CA TYR A 301 -42.66 54.84 21.88
C TYR A 301 -43.27 54.08 23.07
N LYS A 302 -44.55 54.30 23.41
CA LYS A 302 -45.25 53.56 24.48
C LYS A 302 -45.42 52.09 24.15
N LEU A 303 -45.76 51.73 22.90
CA LEU A 303 -45.87 50.35 22.45
C LEU A 303 -44.53 49.64 22.61
N ILE A 304 -43.43 50.25 22.13
CA ILE A 304 -42.05 49.74 22.29
C ILE A 304 -41.66 49.55 23.76
N GLN A 305 -42.07 50.47 24.65
CA GLN A 305 -41.78 50.41 26.09
C GLN A 305 -42.70 49.47 26.89
N SER A 306 -43.80 48.98 26.30
CA SER A 306 -44.69 48.00 26.93
C SER A 306 -44.19 46.55 26.84
N ARG A 307 -43.10 46.31 26.09
CA ARG A 307 -42.44 45.00 25.95
C ARG A 307 -41.87 44.51 27.30
N PRO A 308 -41.89 43.20 27.59
CA PRO A 308 -41.21 42.60 28.75
C PRO A 308 -39.72 42.99 28.83
N GLU A 309 -39.15 43.03 30.04
CA GLU A 309 -37.74 43.38 30.24
C GLU A 309 -36.78 42.45 29.47
N SER A 310 -37.12 41.16 29.38
CA SER A 310 -36.41 40.12 28.62
C SER A 310 -36.50 40.27 27.09
N GLU A 311 -37.26 41.25 26.60
CA GLU A 311 -37.42 41.54 25.16
C GLU A 311 -36.90 42.92 24.76
N LYS A 312 -36.41 43.74 25.71
CA LYS A 312 -35.96 45.12 25.38
C LYS A 312 -34.66 45.17 24.59
N ASN A 313 -33.91 44.08 24.54
CA ASN A 313 -32.76 43.87 23.66
C ASN A 313 -33.16 43.65 22.19
N ARG A 314 -34.43 43.32 21.89
CA ARG A 314 -34.91 43.18 20.51
C ARG A 314 -34.81 44.53 19.78
N LEU A 315 -34.09 44.54 18.65
CA LEU A 315 -33.95 45.72 17.77
C LEU A 315 -35.34 46.23 17.35
N VAL A 316 -35.45 47.52 17.05
CA VAL A 316 -36.73 48.15 16.73
C VAL A 316 -36.61 49.01 15.49
N TYR A 317 -37.54 48.83 14.55
CA TYR A 317 -37.62 49.59 13.31
C TYR A 317 -38.96 50.31 13.24
N ALA A 318 -38.97 51.63 13.31
CA ALA A 318 -40.18 52.43 13.24
C ALA A 318 -40.36 52.99 11.83
N ILE A 319 -41.45 52.60 11.15
CA ILE A 319 -41.79 53.09 9.80
C ILE A 319 -42.89 54.11 9.93
N PHE A 320 -42.51 55.40 9.89
CA PHE A 320 -43.42 56.53 9.97
C PHE A 320 -43.87 56.95 8.57
N LEU A 321 -45.17 56.91 8.27
CA LEU A 321 -45.71 57.33 6.98
C LEU A 321 -46.75 58.46 7.15
N SER A 322 -46.68 59.49 6.31
CA SER A 322 -47.67 60.57 6.23
C SER A 322 -47.84 61.14 4.82
N ASP A 323 -49.04 61.63 4.49
CA ASP A 323 -49.33 62.41 3.28
C ASP A 323 -49.60 63.91 3.54
N GLY A 324 -49.55 64.32 4.81
CA GLY A 324 -49.93 65.65 5.30
C GLY A 324 -48.78 66.45 5.89
N VAL A 325 -49.08 67.69 6.28
CA VAL A 325 -48.18 68.58 7.05
C VAL A 325 -48.69 68.62 8.49
N PRO A 326 -47.84 68.42 9.51
CA PRO A 326 -48.30 68.31 10.89
C PRO A 326 -48.84 69.63 11.46
N ASN A 327 -49.66 69.52 12.51
CA ASN A 327 -50.03 70.67 13.32
C ASN A 327 -48.80 71.27 14.04
N LYS A 328 -48.81 72.58 14.30
CA LYS A 328 -47.61 73.45 14.34
C LYS A 328 -46.73 73.38 15.59
N ASP A 329 -46.87 72.39 16.46
CA ASP A 329 -46.02 72.25 17.65
C ASP A 329 -44.71 71.51 17.32
N VAL A 330 -43.84 72.20 16.57
CA VAL A 330 -42.54 71.67 16.11
C VAL A 330 -41.68 71.19 17.27
N GLY A 331 -41.70 71.89 18.41
CA GLY A 331 -40.91 71.52 19.59
C GLY A 331 -41.40 70.24 20.27
N LEU A 332 -42.72 70.00 20.28
CA LEU A 332 -43.26 68.72 20.75
C LEU A 332 -42.94 67.58 19.77
N ILE A 333 -43.02 67.82 18.46
CA ILE A 333 -42.68 66.83 17.41
C ILE A 333 -41.19 66.44 17.49
N GLU A 334 -40.29 67.42 17.59
CA GLU A 334 -38.84 67.19 17.79
C GLU A 334 -38.57 66.38 19.07
N SER A 335 -39.22 66.74 20.18
CA SER A 335 -39.09 66.00 21.45
C SER A 335 -39.57 64.56 21.36
N ARG A 336 -40.70 64.29 20.66
CA ARG A 336 -41.21 62.92 20.47
C ARG A 336 -40.39 62.11 19.47
N SER A 337 -39.90 62.73 18.39
CA SER A 337 -39.01 62.08 17.43
C SER A 337 -37.69 61.65 18.09
N ASN A 338 -37.05 62.55 18.85
CA ASN A 338 -35.82 62.22 19.57
C ASN A 338 -36.03 61.13 20.64
N GLN A 339 -37.19 61.06 21.28
CA GLN A 339 -37.55 59.95 22.17
C GLN A 339 -37.69 58.62 21.41
N LEU A 340 -38.34 58.61 20.24
CA LEU A 340 -38.47 57.41 19.41
C LEU A 340 -37.12 56.92 18.87
N LYS A 341 -36.28 57.82 18.35
CA LYS A 341 -34.91 57.51 17.87
C LYS A 341 -34.01 56.91 18.96
N SER A 342 -34.25 57.26 20.22
CA SER A 342 -33.47 56.69 21.34
C SER A 342 -33.73 55.21 21.63
N VAL A 343 -34.74 54.61 20.99
CA VAL A 343 -35.13 53.20 21.17
C VAL A 343 -35.47 52.47 19.86
N ALA A 344 -35.33 53.11 18.70
CA ALA A 344 -35.67 52.54 17.39
C ALA A 344 -34.94 53.25 16.24
N THR A 345 -34.61 52.50 15.20
CA THR A 345 -34.21 53.04 13.89
C THR A 345 -35.46 53.53 13.16
N VAL A 346 -35.55 54.83 12.88
CA VAL A 346 -36.74 55.46 12.30
C VAL A 346 -36.56 55.71 10.80
N TYR A 347 -37.46 55.16 10.00
CA TYR A 347 -37.69 55.52 8.59
C TYR A 347 -38.85 56.52 8.51
N SER A 348 -38.76 57.53 7.65
CA SER A 348 -39.83 58.54 7.46
C SER A 348 -40.24 58.67 5.99
N ILE A 349 -41.47 58.28 5.68
CA ILE A 349 -42.00 58.18 4.32
C ILE A 349 -43.02 59.29 4.08
N GLY A 350 -42.74 60.16 3.11
CA GLY A 350 -43.67 61.19 2.65
C GLY A 350 -44.42 60.73 1.41
N LEU A 351 -45.72 60.46 1.53
CA LEU A 351 -46.57 59.99 0.44
C LEU A 351 -47.21 61.16 -0.30
N GLU A 352 -46.71 61.49 -1.50
CA GLU A 352 -47.21 62.59 -2.34
C GLU A 352 -47.25 63.98 -1.64
N VAL A 353 -46.49 64.16 -0.56
CA VAL A 353 -46.41 65.38 0.28
C VAL A 353 -45.81 66.60 -0.44
N GLY A 354 -44.96 66.36 -1.44
CA GLY A 354 -44.17 67.38 -2.12
C GLY A 354 -42.86 67.74 -1.40
N GLU A 355 -41.82 67.97 -2.19
CA GLU A 355 -40.42 68.15 -1.77
C GLU A 355 -40.22 69.13 -0.60
N LYS A 356 -40.88 70.29 -0.63
CA LYS A 356 -40.75 71.28 0.45
C LYS A 356 -41.32 70.77 1.78
N ALA A 357 -42.51 70.17 1.76
CA ALA A 357 -43.15 69.66 2.96
C ALA A 357 -42.36 68.49 3.56
N PHE A 358 -41.83 67.62 2.69
CA PHE A 358 -40.93 66.53 3.05
C PHE A 358 -39.65 67.04 3.75
N ASN A 359 -38.92 67.96 3.13
CA ASN A 359 -37.68 68.52 3.68
C ASN A 359 -37.91 69.33 4.96
N ASP A 360 -39.03 70.07 5.06
CA ASP A 360 -39.38 70.87 6.25
C ASP A 360 -39.79 70.01 7.47
N ASN A 361 -40.46 68.86 7.27
CA ASN A 361 -41.20 68.17 8.34
C ASN A 361 -40.88 66.68 8.53
N LEU A 362 -40.34 65.97 7.52
CA LEU A 362 -40.14 64.52 7.55
C LEU A 362 -38.65 64.13 7.65
N VAL A 363 -37.76 64.80 6.93
CA VAL A 363 -36.32 64.46 6.91
C VAL A 363 -35.68 64.51 8.31
N SER A 364 -36.15 65.41 9.18
CA SER A 364 -35.69 65.50 10.58
C SER A 364 -36.19 64.37 11.49
N LEU A 365 -37.18 63.58 11.05
CA LEU A 365 -37.83 62.52 11.84
C LEU A 365 -37.14 61.16 11.71
N ALA A 366 -36.54 60.88 10.56
CA ALA A 366 -35.75 59.67 10.33
C ALA A 366 -34.48 59.65 11.20
N SER A 367 -33.98 58.46 11.57
CA SER A 367 -32.74 58.36 12.35
C SER A 367 -31.56 58.94 11.57
N GLU A 368 -31.44 58.57 10.30
CA GLU A 368 -30.48 59.15 9.35
C GLU A 368 -31.21 59.84 8.17
N PRO A 369 -30.64 60.89 7.55
CA PRO A 369 -31.25 61.59 6.42
C PRO A 369 -31.54 60.68 5.20
N SER A 370 -30.80 59.58 5.05
CA SER A 370 -30.99 58.55 4.02
C SER A 370 -32.22 57.67 4.25
N PHE A 371 -32.69 57.54 5.49
CA PHE A 371 -33.91 56.79 5.84
C PHE A 371 -35.19 57.64 5.69
N ALA A 372 -35.06 58.88 5.22
CA ALA A 372 -36.18 59.71 4.80
C ALA A 372 -36.46 59.50 3.30
N ILE A 373 -37.68 59.09 2.94
CA ILE A 373 -38.04 58.71 1.57
C ILE A 373 -39.25 59.51 1.08
N ASN A 374 -39.08 60.27 -0.01
CA ASN A 374 -40.13 61.09 -0.62
C ASN A 374 -40.80 60.34 -1.79
N VAL A 375 -41.94 59.72 -1.52
CA VAL A 375 -42.70 58.92 -2.49
C VAL A 375 -43.60 59.86 -3.32
N ALA A 376 -43.02 60.42 -4.38
CA ALA A 376 -43.69 61.37 -5.27
C ALA A 376 -44.87 60.78 -6.08
N ASN A 377 -44.97 59.45 -6.15
CA ASN A 377 -46.02 58.69 -6.83
C ASN A 377 -46.38 57.48 -5.97
N LYS A 378 -47.64 57.40 -5.52
CA LYS A 378 -48.13 56.33 -4.62
C LYS A 378 -47.85 54.89 -5.10
N ASN A 379 -47.77 54.66 -6.42
CA ASN A 379 -47.57 53.30 -6.95
C ASN A 379 -46.18 52.74 -6.60
N ASP A 380 -45.22 53.61 -6.28
CA ASP A 380 -43.86 53.22 -5.91
C ASP A 380 -43.75 52.85 -4.41
N LEU A 381 -44.84 53.00 -3.64
CA LEU A 381 -44.87 52.78 -2.19
C LEU A 381 -44.63 51.32 -1.79
N SER A 382 -45.20 50.36 -2.52
CA SER A 382 -44.93 48.92 -2.29
C SER A 382 -43.45 48.59 -2.53
N ALA A 383 -42.80 49.16 -3.55
CA ALA A 383 -41.37 48.98 -3.78
C ALA A 383 -40.52 49.59 -2.64
N VAL A 384 -40.93 50.73 -2.09
CA VAL A 384 -40.27 51.34 -0.91
C VAL A 384 -40.45 50.48 0.35
N TYR A 385 -41.66 49.99 0.63
CA TYR A 385 -41.90 49.09 1.75
C TYR A 385 -41.17 47.75 1.59
N THR A 386 -41.09 47.20 0.37
CA THR A 386 -40.28 46.02 0.02
C THR A 386 -38.79 46.25 0.26
N LYS A 387 -38.27 47.44 -0.11
CA LYS A 387 -36.88 47.80 0.15
C LYS A 387 -36.60 47.86 1.65
N ILE A 388 -37.41 48.60 2.42
CA ILE A 388 -37.27 48.68 3.88
C ILE A 388 -37.42 47.30 4.54
N ALA A 389 -38.35 46.46 4.08
CA ALA A 389 -38.54 45.10 4.57
C ALA A 389 -37.30 44.20 4.36
N ASN A 390 -36.50 44.45 3.32
CA ASN A 390 -35.22 43.78 3.11
C ASN A 390 -34.05 44.49 3.84
N GLU A 391 -34.07 45.80 4.04
CA GLU A 391 -33.08 46.52 4.87
C GLU A 391 -33.19 46.17 6.37
N ILE A 392 -34.37 45.70 6.81
CA ILE A 392 -34.63 45.15 8.14
C ILE A 392 -34.12 43.68 8.27
N ARG A 393 -33.81 43.02 7.15
CA ARG A 393 -33.34 41.63 7.07
C ARG A 393 -31.82 41.59 6.94
N ILE A 394 -31.13 41.41 8.06
CA ILE A 394 -29.66 41.51 8.15
C ILE A 394 -29.03 40.27 8.79
N ALA A 395 -27.90 39.83 8.24
CA ALA A 395 -27.08 38.76 8.80
C ALA A 395 -26.19 39.22 9.97
N GLY A 396 -25.90 40.52 10.03
CA GLY A 396 -25.16 41.17 11.12
C GLY A 396 -25.11 42.69 11.00
N THR A 397 -24.66 43.36 12.06
CA THR A 397 -24.42 44.81 12.14
C THR A 397 -22.94 45.12 12.38
N ASP A 398 -22.59 46.41 12.35
CA ASP A 398 -21.28 46.94 12.77
C ASP A 398 -20.08 46.28 12.07
N ALA A 399 -20.29 45.80 10.84
CA ALA A 399 -19.31 45.07 10.07
C ALA A 399 -18.18 45.99 9.57
N VAL A 400 -16.95 45.61 9.86
CA VAL A 400 -15.72 46.34 9.49
C VAL A 400 -14.70 45.35 8.93
N ILE A 401 -14.16 45.64 7.76
CA ILE A 401 -12.98 44.96 7.20
C ILE A 401 -11.72 45.77 7.51
N ARG A 402 -10.65 45.06 7.86
CA ARG A 402 -9.28 45.57 7.97
C ARG A 402 -8.38 44.78 7.05
N ASP A 403 -7.53 45.45 6.27
CA ASP A 403 -6.56 44.81 5.36
C ASP A 403 -5.21 45.53 5.45
N ILE A 404 -4.18 44.84 5.93
CA ILE A 404 -2.82 45.39 6.03
C ILE A 404 -2.07 45.01 4.76
N ILE A 405 -1.85 46.00 3.88
CA ILE A 405 -1.20 45.79 2.58
C ILE A 405 0.25 45.33 2.78
N ASN A 406 0.74 44.43 1.92
CA ASN A 406 2.13 43.98 1.96
C ASN A 406 3.07 45.06 1.40
N ASP A 407 3.46 45.98 2.28
CA ASP A 407 4.31 47.12 1.99
C ASP A 407 5.76 46.76 1.61
N GLU A 408 6.18 45.49 1.67
CA GLU A 408 7.49 45.08 1.16
C GLU A 408 7.50 44.95 -0.37
N VAL A 409 6.33 44.73 -0.98
CA VAL A 409 6.18 44.48 -2.43
C VAL A 409 5.28 45.52 -3.11
N PHE A 410 4.23 45.97 -2.42
CA PHE A 410 3.15 46.77 -3.00
C PHE A 410 3.00 48.16 -2.34
N GLU A 411 2.41 49.09 -3.08
CA GLU A 411 1.94 50.40 -2.62
C GLU A 411 0.46 50.59 -3.02
N VAL A 412 -0.35 51.24 -2.18
CA VAL A 412 -1.73 51.60 -2.56
C VAL A 412 -1.68 52.72 -3.60
N MET A 413 -2.38 52.54 -4.72
CA MET A 413 -2.46 53.56 -5.75
C MET A 413 -3.20 54.79 -5.23
N VAL A 414 -2.77 55.99 -5.64
CA VAL A 414 -3.51 57.24 -5.44
C VAL A 414 -4.21 57.69 -6.72
N ASP A 415 -5.25 58.50 -6.56
CA ASP A 415 -6.00 59.12 -7.63
C ASP A 415 -5.32 60.41 -8.15
N ALA A 416 -6.02 61.19 -8.99
CA ALA A 416 -5.51 62.45 -9.53
C ALA A 416 -5.53 63.63 -8.52
N GLY A 417 -6.26 63.51 -7.40
CA GLY A 417 -6.20 64.42 -6.25
C GLY A 417 -5.08 64.09 -5.27
N GLY A 418 -4.64 62.83 -5.23
CA GLY A 418 -3.67 62.29 -4.27
C GLY A 418 -4.29 61.46 -3.16
N GLU A 419 -5.59 61.17 -3.23
CA GLU A 419 -6.32 60.33 -2.27
C GLU A 419 -6.17 58.84 -2.63
N PRO A 420 -6.25 57.91 -1.66
CA PRO A 420 -6.13 56.47 -1.93
C PRO A 420 -7.24 55.99 -2.86
N ARG A 421 -6.87 55.24 -3.90
CA ARG A 421 -7.77 54.75 -4.95
C ARG A 421 -8.54 53.52 -4.44
N LEU A 422 -9.55 53.78 -3.63
CA LEU A 422 -10.53 52.82 -3.12
C LEU A 422 -11.85 52.97 -3.88
N SER A 423 -12.68 51.92 -3.89
CA SER A 423 -14.04 51.97 -4.44
C SER A 423 -14.95 51.02 -3.67
N THR A 424 -15.90 51.56 -2.90
CA THR A 424 -16.91 50.80 -2.16
C THR A 424 -18.27 50.83 -2.87
N SER A 425 -19.14 49.85 -2.58
CA SER A 425 -20.56 49.91 -2.90
C SER A 425 -21.39 50.56 -1.78
N THR A 426 -21.02 50.32 -0.53
CA THR A 426 -21.61 50.93 0.67
C THR A 426 -20.53 51.36 1.67
N GLY A 427 -20.87 52.31 2.54
CA GLY A 427 -20.03 52.73 3.66
C GLY A 427 -18.70 53.40 3.29
N ASP A 428 -18.01 53.90 4.32
CA ASP A 428 -16.75 54.62 4.18
C ASP A 428 -15.55 53.68 4.31
N ALA A 429 -14.65 53.74 3.32
CA ALA A 429 -13.33 53.12 3.36
C ALA A 429 -12.23 54.18 3.47
N SER A 430 -11.16 53.85 4.19
CA SER A 430 -10.04 54.74 4.50
C SER A 430 -8.71 53.98 4.46
N TYR A 431 -7.60 54.70 4.25
CA TYR A 431 -6.25 54.12 4.23
C TYR A 431 -5.32 54.86 5.21
N ASN A 432 -4.66 54.11 6.08
CA ASN A 432 -3.68 54.64 7.03
C ASN A 432 -2.26 54.52 6.46
N LEU A 433 -1.71 55.66 6.02
CA LEU A 433 -0.36 55.79 5.48
C LEU A 433 0.78 55.36 6.43
N THR A 434 0.51 55.13 7.73
CA THR A 434 1.53 54.76 8.73
C THR A 434 1.51 53.27 9.08
N THR A 435 0.34 52.62 9.05
CA THR A 435 0.21 51.17 9.29
C THR A 435 0.05 50.36 8.00
N HIS A 436 -0.10 51.05 6.86
CA HIS A 436 -0.48 50.47 5.56
C HIS A 436 -1.80 49.66 5.62
N GLU A 437 -2.67 49.99 6.57
CA GLU A 437 -3.99 49.39 6.79
C GLU A 437 -5.06 50.12 5.99
N VAL A 438 -5.85 49.38 5.20
CA VAL A 438 -7.16 49.83 4.69
C VAL A 438 -8.22 49.39 5.69
N VAL A 439 -9.10 50.31 6.09
CA VAL A 439 -10.24 50.04 6.97
C VAL A 439 -11.52 50.44 6.25
N TRP A 440 -12.44 49.49 6.06
CA TRP A 440 -13.74 49.70 5.42
C TRP A 440 -14.87 49.35 6.38
N ASN A 441 -15.71 50.35 6.67
CA ASN A 441 -16.88 50.21 7.51
C ASN A 441 -18.06 49.80 6.62
N VAL A 442 -18.33 48.49 6.54
CA VAL A 442 -19.43 47.90 5.74
C VAL A 442 -20.78 48.25 6.37
N GLY A 443 -20.86 48.27 7.71
CA GLY A 443 -22.09 48.55 8.44
C GLY A 443 -22.98 47.30 8.57
N ASN A 444 -24.15 47.30 7.92
CA ASN A 444 -25.07 46.17 7.98
C ASN A 444 -24.80 45.16 6.87
N ILE A 445 -24.73 43.87 7.22
CA ILE A 445 -24.60 42.78 6.25
C ILE A 445 -26.01 42.31 5.87
N SER A 446 -26.37 42.37 4.59
CA SER A 446 -27.68 41.94 4.06
C SER A 446 -27.56 40.81 3.04
N GLU A 447 -28.67 40.45 2.39
CA GLU A 447 -28.67 39.58 1.19
C GLU A 447 -28.00 40.23 -0.04
N GLU A 448 -27.89 41.57 -0.09
CA GLU A 448 -27.21 42.26 -1.19
C GLU A 448 -25.68 42.15 -1.07
N LYS A 449 -25.01 42.06 -2.22
CA LYS A 449 -23.56 41.80 -2.28
C LYS A 449 -22.75 43.10 -2.25
N GLU A 450 -22.29 43.45 -1.05
CA GLU A 450 -21.40 44.57 -0.83
C GLU A 450 -19.95 44.24 -1.24
N THR A 451 -19.21 45.26 -1.67
CA THR A 451 -17.88 45.14 -2.28
C THR A 451 -16.96 46.33 -1.96
N LEU A 452 -15.66 46.05 -1.91
CA LEU A 452 -14.57 47.02 -1.89
C LEU A 452 -13.50 46.59 -2.90
N SER A 453 -13.11 47.49 -3.80
CA SER A 453 -11.88 47.37 -4.59
C SER A 453 -10.78 48.26 -4.02
N ILE A 454 -9.64 47.68 -3.67
CA ILE A 454 -8.39 48.36 -3.33
C ILE A 454 -7.46 48.29 -4.54
N TYR A 455 -7.05 49.42 -5.12
CA TYR A 455 -6.07 49.42 -6.21
C TYR A 455 -4.66 49.52 -5.65
N ILE A 456 -3.80 48.56 -6.03
CA ILE A 456 -2.40 48.45 -5.57
C ILE A 456 -1.45 48.43 -6.78
N LYS A 457 -0.18 48.76 -6.53
CA LYS A 457 0.87 48.75 -7.53
C LYS A 457 2.14 48.11 -6.96
N VAL A 458 2.90 47.38 -7.77
CA VAL A 458 4.26 46.92 -7.39
C VAL A 458 5.19 48.14 -7.24
N LYS A 459 5.97 48.18 -6.17
CA LYS A 459 6.91 49.30 -5.92
C LYS A 459 7.98 49.40 -7.01
N ASP A 460 8.28 50.62 -7.45
CA ASP A 460 9.21 50.88 -8.57
C ASP A 460 10.65 50.38 -8.30
N ASP A 461 11.04 50.23 -7.04
CA ASP A 461 12.33 49.69 -6.61
C ASP A 461 12.33 48.17 -6.40
N PHE A 462 11.19 47.49 -6.28
CA PHE A 462 11.09 46.02 -6.20
C PHE A 462 11.61 45.31 -7.47
N LYS A 463 12.43 44.26 -7.33
CA LYS A 463 13.11 43.58 -8.47
C LYS A 463 13.03 42.06 -8.46
N GLU A 464 12.35 41.46 -7.50
CA GLU A 464 12.26 40.00 -7.39
C GLU A 464 11.13 39.45 -8.27
N SER A 465 11.13 38.14 -8.49
CA SER A 465 10.15 37.44 -9.32
C SER A 465 9.80 36.13 -8.64
N GLY A 466 8.50 35.87 -8.53
CA GLY A 466 7.94 34.85 -7.64
C GLY A 466 6.46 35.12 -7.38
N LEU A 467 5.86 34.31 -6.52
CA LEU A 467 4.51 34.43 -5.99
C LEU A 467 4.55 35.22 -4.68
N PHE A 468 3.90 36.39 -4.64
CA PHE A 468 3.91 37.28 -3.47
C PHE A 468 2.50 37.52 -2.93
N GLU A 469 2.33 37.45 -1.61
CA GLU A 469 1.10 37.86 -0.93
C GLU A 469 0.90 39.37 -1.08
N THR A 470 -0.33 39.76 -1.44
CA THR A 470 -0.71 41.17 -1.62
C THR A 470 -0.83 41.93 -0.29
N ASN A 471 -1.00 41.20 0.80
CA ASN A 471 -1.33 41.68 2.13
C ASN A 471 -0.57 40.87 3.18
N LYS A 472 -0.41 41.42 4.38
CA LYS A 472 0.19 40.74 5.54
C LYS A 472 -0.89 40.07 6.41
N SER A 473 -2.05 40.70 6.54
CA SER A 473 -3.25 40.09 7.13
C SER A 473 -4.51 40.84 6.69
N ALA A 474 -5.66 40.18 6.78
CA ALA A 474 -6.96 40.87 6.82
C ALA A 474 -7.97 40.13 7.67
N SER A 475 -8.93 40.88 8.22
CA SER A 475 -10.05 40.33 8.97
C SER A 475 -11.35 41.10 8.72
N LEU A 476 -12.46 40.42 8.97
CA LEU A 476 -13.82 40.96 9.04
C LEU A 476 -14.32 40.77 10.48
N THR A 477 -14.56 41.89 11.17
CA THR A 477 -15.25 41.92 12.48
C THR A 477 -16.68 42.38 12.28
N TYR A 478 -17.67 41.70 12.88
CA TYR A 478 -19.08 42.11 12.83
C TYR A 478 -19.82 41.69 14.11
N THR A 479 -21.01 42.25 14.34
CA THR A 479 -21.96 41.76 15.36
C THR A 479 -23.00 40.89 14.68
N ASP A 480 -23.20 39.67 15.17
CA ASP A 480 -24.18 38.73 14.59
C ASP A 480 -25.62 38.95 15.10
N TYR A 481 -26.53 38.09 14.66
CA TYR A 481 -27.95 38.16 14.98
C TYR A 481 -28.33 37.74 16.41
N ASN A 482 -27.41 37.12 17.16
CA ASN A 482 -27.52 36.88 18.59
C ASN A 482 -27.07 38.10 19.41
N ASN A 483 -26.50 39.11 18.71
CA ASN A 483 -25.79 40.26 19.27
C ASN A 483 -24.40 39.88 19.85
N ASP A 484 -23.80 38.78 19.38
CA ASP A 484 -22.44 38.39 19.73
C ASP A 484 -21.43 38.94 18.69
N SER A 485 -20.22 39.27 19.12
CA SER A 485 -19.18 39.80 18.22
C SER A 485 -18.39 38.66 17.59
N GLN A 486 -18.34 38.64 16.26
CA GLN A 486 -17.69 37.63 15.44
C GLN A 486 -16.48 38.24 14.72
N THR A 487 -15.38 37.50 14.66
CA THR A 487 -14.19 37.85 13.86
C THR A 487 -13.88 36.71 12.90
N ARG A 488 -13.48 37.04 11.67
CA ARG A 488 -13.05 36.07 10.66
C ARG A 488 -11.86 36.62 9.89
N ASP A 489 -10.76 35.88 9.88
CA ASP A 489 -9.58 36.22 9.08
C ASP A 489 -9.70 35.73 7.64
N TYR A 490 -8.96 36.36 6.73
CA TYR A 490 -8.87 35.99 5.32
C TYR A 490 -7.50 35.38 4.99
N GLU A 491 -7.49 34.32 4.19
CA GLU A 491 -6.28 33.94 3.45
C GLU A 491 -5.84 35.11 2.57
N ASN A 492 -4.53 35.43 2.58
CA ASN A 492 -3.99 36.52 1.77
C ASN A 492 -3.91 36.10 0.28
N PRO A 493 -4.60 36.78 -0.64
CA PRO A 493 -4.47 36.45 -2.06
C PRO A 493 -3.10 36.86 -2.59
N THR A 494 -2.57 36.04 -3.48
CA THR A 494 -1.22 36.17 -4.06
C THR A 494 -1.26 36.64 -5.51
N LEU A 495 -0.18 37.30 -5.94
CA LEU A 495 0.07 37.65 -7.33
C LEU A 495 1.46 37.16 -7.75
N ASN A 496 1.55 36.53 -8.92
CA ASN A 496 2.83 36.19 -9.54
C ASN A 496 3.43 37.42 -10.21
N ILE A 497 4.65 37.78 -9.83
CA ILE A 497 5.44 38.88 -10.41
C ILE A 497 6.51 38.31 -11.34
N GLY A 498 6.54 38.77 -12.59
CA GLY A 498 7.56 38.41 -13.58
C GLY A 498 7.22 37.17 -14.42
N ASN A 499 8.20 36.30 -14.70
CA ASN A 499 8.03 35.17 -15.65
C ASN A 499 7.69 33.85 -14.95
N THR A 500 6.72 33.91 -14.04
CA THR A 500 6.21 32.81 -13.23
C THR A 500 4.69 32.88 -13.13
N GLY A 501 4.07 31.82 -12.66
CA GLY A 501 2.63 31.67 -12.48
C GLY A 501 2.28 30.72 -11.33
N SER A 502 1.01 30.45 -11.12
CA SER A 502 0.50 29.57 -10.07
C SER A 502 -0.85 28.98 -10.43
N ILE A 503 -1.21 27.87 -9.77
CA ILE A 503 -2.53 27.25 -9.89
C ILE A 503 -3.06 27.02 -8.47
N HIS A 504 -4.09 27.77 -8.11
CA HIS A 504 -4.87 27.61 -6.89
C HIS A 504 -5.90 26.49 -7.11
N MET A 505 -6.06 25.60 -6.13
CA MET A 505 -7.05 24.52 -6.09
C MET A 505 -7.96 24.74 -4.88
N ASN A 506 -9.24 24.96 -5.14
CA ASN A 506 -10.28 25.29 -4.17
C ASN A 506 -11.19 24.06 -3.99
N PHE A 507 -11.15 23.44 -2.82
CA PHE A 507 -11.97 22.27 -2.52
C PHE A 507 -13.25 22.69 -1.79
N TYR A 508 -14.42 22.21 -2.22
CA TYR A 508 -15.71 22.66 -1.68
C TYR A 508 -16.75 21.53 -1.54
N LEU A 509 -17.70 21.69 -0.62
CA LEU A 509 -18.66 20.65 -0.26
C LEU A 509 -19.82 20.49 -1.27
N VAL A 510 -20.11 19.25 -1.64
CA VAL A 510 -21.27 18.81 -2.42
C VAL A 510 -21.82 17.48 -1.91
N ASN A 511 -23.04 17.13 -2.31
CA ASN A 511 -23.61 15.79 -2.08
C ASN A 511 -23.26 14.81 -3.23
N ASP A 512 -23.70 13.54 -3.11
CA ASP A 512 -23.52 12.48 -4.13
C ASP A 512 -23.97 12.85 -5.55
N SER A 513 -24.86 13.84 -5.71
CA SER A 513 -25.33 14.32 -7.02
C SER A 513 -24.52 15.50 -7.58
N GLY A 514 -23.39 15.85 -6.95
CA GLY A 514 -22.54 16.97 -7.34
C GLY A 514 -23.15 18.35 -7.05
N LYS A 515 -24.23 18.43 -6.26
CA LYS A 515 -24.87 19.70 -5.89
C LYS A 515 -24.26 20.25 -4.61
N LEU A 516 -24.05 21.57 -4.60
CA LEU A 516 -23.63 22.33 -3.42
C LEU A 516 -24.57 22.05 -2.23
N ILE A 517 -23.98 21.83 -1.06
CA ILE A 517 -24.68 21.71 0.22
C ILE A 517 -23.94 22.51 1.30
N ASP A 518 -24.66 22.80 2.37
CA ASP A 518 -24.07 23.19 3.66
C ASP A 518 -23.59 21.97 4.46
N GLN A 519 -23.00 22.24 5.63
CA GLN A 519 -22.56 21.22 6.62
C GLN A 519 -23.74 20.42 7.22
N SER A 520 -24.99 20.83 6.98
CA SER A 520 -26.23 20.18 7.40
C SER A 520 -26.93 19.41 6.28
N ASN A 521 -26.27 19.22 5.12
CA ASN A 521 -26.77 18.57 3.90
C ASN A 521 -27.95 19.26 3.18
N LYS A 522 -28.29 20.50 3.54
CA LYS A 522 -29.31 21.30 2.85
C LYS A 522 -28.70 21.98 1.61
N ILE A 523 -29.47 22.01 0.52
CA ILE A 523 -28.97 22.37 -0.82
C ILE A 523 -28.75 23.88 -0.93
N ILE A 524 -27.56 24.25 -1.38
CA ILE A 524 -27.19 25.63 -1.72
C ILE A 524 -27.36 25.84 -3.23
N THR A 525 -27.94 26.98 -3.63
CA THR A 525 -28.19 27.32 -5.05
C THR A 525 -27.11 28.17 -5.69
N GLU A 526 -26.26 28.83 -4.89
CA GLU A 526 -25.28 29.81 -5.34
C GLU A 526 -23.84 29.38 -5.03
N PHE A 527 -22.98 29.40 -6.04
CA PHE A 527 -21.57 28.98 -5.90
C PHE A 527 -20.72 29.92 -5.00
N SER A 528 -21.19 31.14 -4.80
CA SER A 528 -20.64 32.11 -3.85
C SER A 528 -20.89 31.73 -2.38
N LYS A 529 -21.91 30.91 -2.08
CA LYS A 529 -22.27 30.46 -0.73
C LYS A 529 -21.72 29.07 -0.37
N ARG A 530 -20.97 28.43 -1.29
CA ARG A 530 -20.38 27.09 -1.08
C ARG A 530 -19.61 27.00 0.25
N VAL A 531 -19.67 25.85 0.91
CA VAL A 531 -18.72 25.54 1.99
C VAL A 531 -17.37 25.26 1.33
N THR A 532 -16.41 26.17 1.46
CA THR A 532 -15.00 25.86 1.17
C THR A 532 -14.49 24.92 2.26
N LEU A 533 -13.85 23.82 1.86
CA LEU A 533 -13.24 22.85 2.76
C LEU A 533 -11.75 23.17 2.95
N GLN A 534 -11.03 23.45 1.87
CA GLN A 534 -9.59 23.68 1.89
C GLN A 534 -9.14 24.32 0.57
N ASN A 535 -8.21 25.27 0.66
CA ASN A 535 -7.50 25.82 -0.49
C ASN A 535 -6.04 25.34 -0.48
N LYS A 536 -5.50 25.00 -1.65
CA LYS A 536 -4.09 24.57 -1.81
C LYS A 536 -3.54 25.04 -3.15
N TYR A 537 -2.23 25.27 -3.21
CA TYR A 537 -1.52 25.42 -4.48
C TYR A 537 -1.26 24.05 -5.10
N TYR A 538 -1.30 23.98 -6.43
CA TYR A 538 -0.60 22.93 -7.17
C TYR A 538 0.91 23.13 -7.02
N LEU A 539 1.65 22.06 -6.76
CA LEU A 539 3.10 22.10 -6.53
C LEU A 539 3.84 21.33 -7.61
N GLU A 540 4.79 21.99 -8.28
CA GLU A 540 5.74 21.37 -9.20
C GLU A 540 7.11 21.33 -8.49
N ASN A 541 7.69 20.15 -8.27
CA ASN A 541 8.92 19.97 -7.47
C ASN A 541 8.87 20.68 -6.09
N ASN A 542 7.73 20.57 -5.40
CA ASN A 542 7.41 21.26 -4.13
C ASN A 542 7.37 22.80 -4.18
N SER A 543 7.30 23.42 -5.37
CA SER A 543 7.15 24.87 -5.56
C SER A 543 5.73 25.23 -6.01
N PRO A 544 5.06 26.24 -5.39
CA PRO A 544 3.84 26.84 -5.91
C PRO A 544 4.10 27.88 -7.02
N ASP A 545 5.35 28.35 -7.15
CA ASP A 545 5.82 29.15 -8.28
C ASP A 545 6.10 28.23 -9.47
N LEU A 546 5.35 28.46 -10.55
CA LEU A 546 5.34 27.64 -11.76
C LEU A 546 5.96 28.41 -12.93
N SER A 547 6.99 27.84 -13.56
CA SER A 547 7.52 28.35 -14.83
C SER A 547 6.48 28.32 -15.95
N PHE A 548 6.64 29.12 -17.01
CA PHE A 548 5.70 29.09 -18.14
C PHE A 548 5.74 27.75 -18.90
N ASN A 549 4.72 26.91 -18.71
CA ASN A 549 4.61 25.56 -19.26
C ASN A 549 3.14 25.05 -19.17
N SER A 550 2.87 23.90 -19.80
CA SER A 550 1.61 23.15 -19.60
C SER A 550 1.73 22.19 -18.42
N TYR A 551 0.81 22.32 -17.45
CA TYR A 551 0.75 21.51 -16.23
C TYR A 551 -0.43 20.54 -16.24
N SER A 552 -0.19 19.31 -15.76
CA SER A 552 -1.23 18.28 -15.60
C SER A 552 -1.75 18.30 -14.17
N VAL A 553 -2.93 18.88 -13.97
CA VAL A 553 -3.53 19.07 -12.65
C VAL A 553 -4.67 18.08 -12.45
N ILE A 554 -4.50 17.20 -11.46
CA ILE A 554 -5.45 16.17 -11.08
C ILE A 554 -5.88 16.46 -9.64
N PRO A 555 -7.19 16.57 -9.33
CA PRO A 555 -7.63 16.75 -7.95
C PRO A 555 -7.32 15.51 -7.11
N PRO A 556 -6.89 15.66 -5.84
CA PRO A 556 -6.81 14.55 -4.89
C PRO A 556 -8.16 13.82 -4.84
N GLN A 557 -8.17 12.48 -4.91
CA GLN A 557 -9.43 11.72 -4.91
C GLN A 557 -10.06 11.68 -3.51
N THR A 558 -9.24 11.77 -2.48
CA THR A 558 -9.65 12.05 -1.10
C THR A 558 -8.92 13.29 -0.58
N ILE A 559 -9.57 13.99 0.36
CA ILE A 559 -8.95 14.99 1.22
C ILE A 559 -9.38 14.75 2.67
N GLU A 560 -8.51 15.11 3.61
CA GLU A 560 -8.85 15.22 5.02
C GLU A 560 -8.88 16.69 5.42
N VAL A 561 -9.92 17.09 6.14
CA VAL A 561 -10.14 18.46 6.64
C VAL A 561 -10.81 18.35 8.01
N TRP A 562 -10.23 18.97 9.04
CA TRP A 562 -10.75 18.97 10.43
C TRP A 562 -11.10 17.56 10.98
N GLY A 563 -10.28 16.54 10.67
CA GLY A 563 -10.50 15.15 11.09
C GLY A 563 -11.64 14.42 10.34
N LYS A 564 -12.21 15.05 9.30
CA LYS A 564 -13.22 14.45 8.43
C LYS A 564 -12.66 14.13 7.05
N TYR A 565 -13.12 13.01 6.48
CA TYR A 565 -12.74 12.56 5.15
C TYR A 565 -13.74 13.01 4.10
N TYR A 566 -13.25 13.43 2.93
CA TYR A 566 -14.09 13.80 1.80
C TYR A 566 -13.59 13.16 0.49
N GLU A 567 -14.51 12.74 -0.38
CA GLU A 567 -14.28 12.09 -1.68
C GLU A 567 -14.61 13.04 -2.84
N TYR A 568 -13.75 13.09 -3.85
CA TYR A 568 -13.92 13.93 -5.04
C TYR A 568 -15.15 13.52 -5.87
N VAL A 569 -15.98 14.49 -6.23
CA VAL A 569 -17.19 14.31 -7.03
C VAL A 569 -17.00 14.94 -8.42
N PRO A 570 -16.68 14.15 -9.46
CA PRO A 570 -16.47 14.67 -10.81
C PRO A 570 -17.76 15.24 -11.40
N ASN A 571 -17.64 16.36 -12.12
CA ASN A 571 -18.77 17.11 -12.71
C ASN A 571 -19.71 17.79 -11.67
N ALA A 572 -19.22 18.04 -10.46
CA ALA A 572 -19.91 18.88 -9.48
C ALA A 572 -20.23 20.29 -10.02
N ILE A 573 -21.30 20.91 -9.50
CA ILE A 573 -21.73 22.26 -9.89
C ILE A 573 -20.62 23.26 -9.57
N GLY A 574 -20.10 23.93 -10.60
CA GLY A 574 -19.01 24.90 -10.52
C GLY A 574 -17.59 24.31 -10.64
N ALA A 575 -17.43 22.99 -10.80
CA ALA A 575 -16.11 22.36 -10.86
C ALA A 575 -15.36 22.63 -12.18
N SER A 576 -14.03 22.71 -12.08
CA SER A 576 -13.11 22.87 -13.20
C SER A 576 -12.96 21.57 -13.98
N MET A 577 -13.30 21.60 -15.27
CA MET A 577 -13.42 20.40 -16.13
C MET A 577 -12.14 20.00 -16.89
N ALA A 578 -11.12 20.86 -16.94
CA ALA A 578 -9.86 20.55 -17.62
C ALA A 578 -8.85 19.89 -16.66
N THR A 579 -7.95 19.09 -17.24
CA THR A 579 -6.83 18.45 -16.53
C THR A 579 -5.46 18.98 -16.97
N ILE A 580 -5.41 19.80 -18.03
CA ILE A 580 -4.18 20.41 -18.54
C ILE A 580 -4.37 21.92 -18.64
N TYR A 581 -3.44 22.69 -18.05
CA TYR A 581 -3.49 24.14 -17.95
C TYR A 581 -2.19 24.78 -18.46
N SER A 582 -2.28 25.80 -19.31
CA SER A 582 -1.13 26.51 -19.89
C SER A 582 -0.84 27.75 -19.05
N VAL A 583 0.18 27.68 -18.20
CA VAL A 583 0.68 28.84 -17.48
C VAL A 583 1.61 29.59 -18.43
N ASP A 584 1.23 30.80 -18.84
CA ASP A 584 2.03 31.61 -19.77
C ASP A 584 1.79 33.13 -19.57
N ALA A 585 2.51 33.96 -20.33
CA ALA A 585 2.45 35.42 -20.22
C ALA A 585 1.05 36.03 -20.49
N SER A 586 0.12 35.26 -21.08
CA SER A 586 -1.27 35.65 -21.30
C SER A 586 -2.19 35.26 -20.14
N ASN A 587 -1.81 34.24 -19.36
CA ASN A 587 -2.57 33.76 -18.21
C ASN A 587 -1.64 33.05 -17.20
N LYS A 588 -1.28 33.77 -16.14
CA LYS A 588 -0.30 33.31 -15.14
C LYS A 588 -0.92 32.60 -13.95
N GLN A 589 -2.21 32.80 -13.69
CA GLN A 589 -2.87 32.36 -12.47
C GLN A 589 -4.19 31.68 -12.81
N TYR A 590 -4.37 30.45 -12.31
CA TYR A 590 -5.63 29.72 -12.45
C TYR A 590 -6.23 29.47 -11.06
N SER A 591 -7.50 29.82 -10.87
CA SER A 591 -8.31 29.38 -9.73
C SER A 591 -9.19 28.21 -10.18
N LEU A 592 -8.81 27.00 -9.77
CA LEU A 592 -9.52 25.76 -10.06
C LEU A 592 -10.41 25.37 -8.88
N TYR A 593 -11.54 24.75 -9.18
CA TYR A 593 -12.57 24.39 -8.21
C TYR A 593 -12.90 22.91 -8.33
N TYR A 594 -12.91 22.19 -7.20
CA TYR A 594 -13.20 20.76 -7.16
C TYR A 594 -14.18 20.44 -6.03
N GLY A 595 -15.30 19.81 -6.38
CA GLY A 595 -16.35 19.44 -5.43
C GLY A 595 -16.03 18.12 -4.74
N TYR A 596 -16.26 18.03 -3.44
CA TYR A 596 -16.07 16.85 -2.61
C TYR A 596 -17.29 16.57 -1.73
N LYS A 597 -17.56 15.31 -1.41
CA LYS A 597 -18.63 14.89 -0.49
C LYS A 597 -18.06 14.24 0.77
N GLU A 598 -18.73 14.42 1.91
CA GLU A 598 -18.29 13.86 3.19
C GLU A 598 -18.39 12.33 3.23
N ARG A 599 -17.46 11.68 3.94
CA ARG A 599 -17.44 10.23 4.19
C ARG A 599 -17.14 9.92 5.64
N LEU A 600 -17.68 8.80 6.11
CA LEU A 600 -17.44 8.24 7.45
C LEU A 600 -16.04 7.61 7.61
N ALA A 601 -15.34 7.36 6.50
CA ALA A 601 -14.03 6.71 6.44
C ALA A 601 -13.30 7.11 5.14
N PRO A 602 -11.95 7.07 5.10
CA PRO A 602 -11.20 7.23 3.87
C PRO A 602 -11.63 6.21 2.80
N LEU A 603 -11.29 6.49 1.54
CA LEU A 603 -11.25 5.45 0.51
C LEU A 603 -9.92 4.72 0.64
N THR A 604 -9.98 3.39 0.77
CA THR A 604 -8.83 2.49 0.86
C THR A 604 -8.72 1.65 -0.42
N PHE A 605 -7.51 1.20 -0.74
CA PHE A 605 -7.23 0.28 -1.82
C PHE A 605 -6.53 -0.96 -1.26
N ASP A 606 -7.32 -2.01 -1.03
CA ASP A 606 -6.80 -3.28 -0.52
C ASP A 606 -6.09 -4.05 -1.65
N TYR A 607 -4.84 -4.45 -1.42
CA TYR A 607 -4.11 -5.35 -2.32
C TYR A 607 -3.30 -6.41 -1.58
N ILE A 608 -2.99 -7.48 -2.29
CA ILE A 608 -2.26 -8.64 -1.80
C ILE A 608 -0.84 -8.62 -2.36
N VAL A 609 0.16 -8.93 -1.53
CA VAL A 609 1.53 -9.18 -1.96
C VAL A 609 1.84 -10.66 -1.80
N GLU A 610 1.96 -11.35 -2.94
CA GLU A 610 2.32 -12.76 -3.04
C GLU A 610 3.85 -12.91 -3.15
N TYR A 611 4.44 -13.69 -2.25
CA TYR A 611 5.88 -13.93 -2.17
C TYR A 611 6.21 -15.35 -2.63
N TYR A 612 6.92 -15.48 -3.75
CA TYR A 612 7.26 -16.76 -4.37
C TYR A 612 8.74 -17.10 -4.19
N LEU A 613 9.04 -18.14 -3.40
CA LEU A 613 10.41 -18.64 -3.21
C LEU A 613 10.69 -19.84 -4.11
N GLN A 614 11.89 -19.87 -4.70
CA GLN A 614 12.33 -20.94 -5.59
C GLN A 614 12.65 -22.26 -4.86
N ASN A 615 12.13 -23.36 -5.40
CA ASN A 615 12.31 -24.73 -4.91
C ASN A 615 13.59 -25.38 -5.48
N GLU A 616 13.92 -26.59 -4.99
CA GLU A 616 15.10 -27.35 -5.44
C GLU A 616 15.05 -27.79 -6.91
N ASP A 617 13.85 -27.90 -7.49
CA ASP A 617 13.60 -28.30 -8.88
C ASP A 617 13.44 -27.10 -9.84
N GLY A 618 13.63 -25.87 -9.34
CA GLY A 618 13.45 -24.63 -10.11
C GLY A 618 11.99 -24.17 -10.25
N THR A 619 11.02 -24.86 -9.65
CA THR A 619 9.65 -24.33 -9.50
C THR A 619 9.58 -23.30 -8.37
N TYR A 620 8.43 -22.67 -8.14
CA TYR A 620 8.24 -21.67 -7.08
C TYR A 620 7.07 -22.03 -6.16
N THR A 621 7.22 -21.75 -4.86
CA THR A 621 6.17 -21.94 -3.85
C THR A 621 5.78 -20.60 -3.23
N LEU A 622 4.47 -20.29 -3.24
CA LEU A 622 3.89 -19.17 -2.52
C LEU A 622 4.13 -19.33 -1.01
N GLN A 623 4.64 -18.28 -0.36
CA GLN A 623 4.76 -18.23 1.09
C GLN A 623 3.46 -17.75 1.71
N GLU A 624 3.04 -18.42 2.78
CA GLU A 624 1.84 -18.10 3.55
C GLU A 624 2.21 -17.66 4.98
N PRO A 625 1.51 -16.67 5.57
CA PRO A 625 0.42 -15.91 4.97
C PRO A 625 0.90 -14.91 3.90
N THR A 626 0.09 -14.71 2.87
CA THR A 626 0.20 -13.52 2.01
C THR A 626 0.03 -12.23 2.82
N GLU A 627 0.66 -11.15 2.35
CA GLU A 627 0.56 -9.83 2.98
C GLU A 627 -0.61 -9.06 2.36
N ASN A 628 -1.60 -8.73 3.18
CA ASN A 628 -2.68 -7.82 2.78
C ASN A 628 -2.26 -6.42 3.20
N VAL A 629 -2.31 -5.46 2.27
CA VAL A 629 -1.95 -4.07 2.50
C VAL A 629 -3.14 -3.18 2.16
N ASP A 630 -3.52 -2.36 3.14
CA ASP A 630 -4.44 -1.24 2.99
C ASP A 630 -3.60 0.03 2.77
N VAL A 631 -3.93 0.82 1.75
CA VAL A 631 -3.39 2.17 1.53
C VAL A 631 -4.52 3.13 1.11
N PRO A 632 -4.38 4.44 1.34
CA PRO A 632 -5.29 5.44 0.79
C PRO A 632 -5.43 5.30 -0.74
N TYR A 633 -6.66 5.15 -1.21
CA TYR A 633 -6.96 5.02 -2.64
C TYR A 633 -6.74 6.35 -3.38
N ILE A 634 -5.97 6.27 -4.45
CA ILE A 634 -5.72 7.36 -5.38
C ILE A 634 -5.93 6.79 -6.79
N ALA A 635 -7.04 7.17 -7.45
CA ALA A 635 -7.41 6.67 -8.78
C ALA A 635 -6.25 6.83 -9.79
N GLY A 636 -5.88 5.74 -10.46
CA GLY A 636 -4.75 5.72 -11.40
C GLY A 636 -3.35 5.94 -10.78
N ALA A 637 -3.20 5.75 -9.47
CA ALA A 637 -1.88 5.64 -8.85
C ALA A 637 -1.28 4.23 -9.05
N GLU A 638 0.05 4.17 -9.16
CA GLU A 638 0.79 2.94 -9.36
C GLU A 638 1.41 2.45 -8.03
N VAL A 639 1.04 1.24 -7.61
CA VAL A 639 1.69 0.54 -6.49
C VAL A 639 2.81 -0.31 -7.06
N LEU A 640 4.03 -0.18 -6.51
CA LEU A 640 5.24 -0.84 -7.02
C LEU A 640 5.72 -1.96 -6.08
N ALA A 641 5.97 -3.15 -6.65
CA ALA A 641 6.56 -4.29 -5.94
C ALA A 641 7.92 -3.97 -5.28
N SER A 642 8.67 -2.99 -5.81
CA SER A 642 9.92 -2.50 -5.20
C SER A 642 9.77 -2.07 -3.74
N ASN A 643 8.56 -1.63 -3.35
CA ASN A 643 8.29 -1.10 -2.01
C ASN A 643 8.05 -2.23 -0.98
N HIS A 644 7.82 -3.46 -1.45
CA HIS A 644 7.49 -4.64 -0.64
C HIS A 644 8.58 -5.73 -0.71
N VAL A 645 9.79 -5.40 -1.17
CA VAL A 645 10.89 -6.37 -1.28
C VAL A 645 11.36 -6.81 0.11
N LYS A 646 11.10 -8.08 0.47
CA LYS A 646 11.50 -8.67 1.75
C LYS A 646 12.87 -9.32 1.68
N ASN A 647 13.62 -9.23 2.78
CA ASN A 647 14.91 -9.87 2.93
C ASN A 647 14.74 -11.33 3.38
N PHE A 648 14.40 -12.23 2.46
CA PHE A 648 14.37 -13.67 2.72
C PHE A 648 15.79 -14.25 2.78
N GLN A 649 16.16 -14.83 3.92
CA GLN A 649 17.49 -15.40 4.13
C GLN A 649 17.78 -16.50 3.09
N PHE A 650 18.94 -16.41 2.45
CA PHE A 650 19.39 -17.31 1.37
C PHE A 650 18.61 -17.22 0.04
N TYR A 651 17.90 -16.11 -0.21
CA TYR A 651 17.29 -15.81 -1.51
C TYR A 651 17.64 -14.39 -1.98
N THR A 652 17.37 -14.09 -3.26
CA THR A 652 17.50 -12.75 -3.86
C THR A 652 16.26 -12.42 -4.68
N TYR A 653 15.75 -11.19 -4.58
CA TYR A 653 14.60 -10.71 -5.34
C TYR A 653 14.90 -10.57 -6.84
N THR A 654 14.04 -11.13 -7.68
CA THR A 654 14.19 -11.17 -9.14
C THR A 654 13.03 -10.41 -9.81
N PRO A 655 13.15 -9.09 -10.03
CA PRO A 655 12.08 -8.27 -10.61
C PRO A 655 11.75 -8.64 -12.07
N ASN A 656 12.66 -9.33 -12.78
CA ASN A 656 12.48 -9.68 -14.19
C ASN A 656 11.92 -11.11 -14.40
N HIS A 657 11.31 -11.72 -13.39
CA HIS A 657 10.64 -13.02 -13.55
C HIS A 657 9.40 -12.89 -14.47
N GLN A 658 9.18 -13.87 -15.35
CA GLN A 658 8.16 -13.76 -16.41
C GLN A 658 6.73 -13.59 -15.87
N ASP A 659 6.43 -14.23 -14.73
CA ASP A 659 5.10 -14.22 -14.10
C ASP A 659 4.98 -13.15 -12.98
N ALA A 660 5.98 -12.28 -12.82
CA ALA A 660 5.97 -11.21 -11.82
C ALA A 660 4.98 -10.09 -12.19
N ILE A 661 4.18 -9.67 -11.21
CA ILE A 661 3.39 -8.43 -11.28
C ILE A 661 4.14 -7.40 -10.45
N ASN A 662 4.97 -6.61 -11.15
CA ASN A 662 5.85 -5.62 -10.54
C ASN A 662 5.16 -4.28 -10.24
N SER A 663 4.04 -4.01 -10.89
CA SER A 663 3.16 -2.90 -10.53
C SER A 663 1.69 -3.25 -10.75
N ILE A 664 0.83 -2.63 -9.95
CA ILE A 664 -0.62 -2.63 -10.14
C ILE A 664 -1.11 -1.18 -10.15
N GLN A 665 -2.09 -0.91 -10.99
CA GLN A 665 -2.78 0.39 -11.03
C GLN A 665 -4.01 0.29 -10.15
N MET A 666 -4.18 1.23 -9.22
CA MET A 666 -5.46 1.42 -8.54
C MET A 666 -6.53 1.67 -9.62
N ASP A 667 -7.62 0.89 -9.61
CA ASP A 667 -8.67 0.73 -10.65
C ASP A 667 -8.51 -0.43 -11.66
N SER A 668 -7.37 -1.12 -11.75
CA SER A 668 -7.18 -2.19 -12.76
C SER A 668 -8.01 -3.46 -12.52
N GLY A 669 -8.46 -3.69 -11.29
CA GLY A 669 -9.18 -4.90 -10.87
C GLY A 669 -8.29 -6.13 -10.64
N ASP A 670 -6.97 -6.00 -10.81
CA ASP A 670 -5.97 -7.02 -10.46
C ASP A 670 -5.16 -6.51 -9.26
N ASN A 671 -5.68 -6.76 -8.05
CA ASN A 671 -5.17 -6.21 -6.80
C ASN A 671 -4.08 -7.13 -6.19
N THR A 672 -3.14 -7.65 -6.99
CA THR A 672 -2.12 -8.59 -6.50
C THR A 672 -0.74 -8.35 -7.11
N LEU A 673 0.23 -7.99 -6.28
CA LEU A 673 1.65 -7.94 -6.64
C LEU A 673 2.28 -9.34 -6.46
N ARG A 674 3.13 -9.76 -7.40
CA ARG A 674 3.83 -11.07 -7.35
C ARG A 674 5.34 -10.88 -7.38
N LEU A 675 5.99 -11.13 -6.24
CA LEU A 675 7.45 -10.99 -6.09
C LEU A 675 8.10 -12.37 -6.08
N TYR A 676 9.01 -12.60 -7.02
CA TYR A 676 9.74 -13.86 -7.17
C TYR A 676 11.17 -13.74 -6.63
N TYR A 677 11.66 -14.79 -5.98
CA TYR A 677 12.98 -14.81 -5.37
C TYR A 677 13.75 -16.10 -5.72
N ASP A 678 14.89 -15.94 -6.40
CA ASP A 678 15.82 -17.02 -6.73
C ASP A 678 16.62 -17.48 -5.50
N ARG A 679 17.04 -18.75 -5.48
CA ARG A 679 17.90 -19.33 -4.43
C ARG A 679 19.32 -18.80 -4.54
N ASN A 680 19.87 -18.31 -3.42
CA ASN A 680 21.28 -17.93 -3.36
C ASN A 680 22.14 -19.20 -3.28
N MET A 681 22.97 -19.44 -4.29
CA MET A 681 23.84 -20.61 -4.38
C MET A 681 25.21 -20.38 -3.72
N GLU A 682 25.88 -21.47 -3.35
CA GLU A 682 27.22 -21.50 -2.77
C GLU A 682 27.97 -22.73 -3.30
N THR A 683 29.22 -22.53 -3.70
CA THR A 683 30.11 -23.62 -4.12
C THR A 683 30.78 -24.23 -2.90
N ILE A 684 30.59 -25.53 -2.70
CA ILE A 684 31.33 -26.34 -1.73
C ILE A 684 32.34 -27.23 -2.46
N GLN A 685 33.46 -27.56 -1.83
CA GLN A 685 34.58 -28.27 -2.45
C GLN A 685 35.36 -29.18 -1.50
N TYR A 686 36.13 -30.11 -2.06
CA TYR A 686 37.25 -30.79 -1.40
C TYR A 686 38.48 -30.82 -2.32
N THR A 687 39.68 -30.97 -1.73
CA THR A 687 40.94 -31.08 -2.47
C THR A 687 41.52 -32.48 -2.30
N VAL A 688 42.00 -33.08 -3.39
CA VAL A 688 42.77 -34.33 -3.36
C VAL A 688 44.22 -34.03 -3.72
N HIS A 689 45.14 -34.45 -2.85
CA HIS A 689 46.59 -34.31 -2.99
C HIS A 689 47.21 -35.68 -3.27
N HIS A 690 47.89 -35.83 -4.39
CA HIS A 690 48.64 -37.05 -4.74
C HIS A 690 50.11 -36.83 -4.37
N VAL A 691 50.65 -37.65 -3.46
CA VAL A 691 51.94 -37.39 -2.79
C VAL A 691 52.90 -38.56 -2.93
N THR A 692 54.05 -38.34 -3.57
CA THR A 692 55.22 -39.23 -3.52
C THR A 692 56.32 -38.62 -2.63
N GLU A 693 57.43 -39.33 -2.45
CA GLU A 693 58.62 -38.81 -1.74
C GLU A 693 59.25 -37.55 -2.38
N ASN A 694 59.01 -37.26 -3.68
CA ASN A 694 59.65 -36.16 -4.41
C ASN A 694 58.67 -35.23 -5.15
N HIS A 695 57.37 -35.54 -5.18
CA HIS A 695 56.38 -34.85 -5.99
C HIS A 695 55.02 -34.77 -5.29
N ILE A 696 54.32 -33.65 -5.49
CA ILE A 696 52.95 -33.43 -5.04
C ILE A 696 52.16 -32.81 -6.20
N GLU A 697 51.08 -33.48 -6.61
CA GLU A 697 50.04 -32.90 -7.47
C GLU A 697 48.76 -32.69 -6.64
N SER A 698 47.89 -31.75 -7.02
CA SER A 698 46.68 -31.44 -6.24
C SER A 698 45.54 -30.97 -7.12
N LYS A 699 44.32 -31.41 -6.82
CA LYS A 699 43.13 -31.17 -7.64
C LYS A 699 41.90 -30.92 -6.78
N ILE A 700 41.14 -29.88 -7.14
CA ILE A 700 39.90 -29.49 -6.46
C ILE A 700 38.71 -30.18 -7.14
N TYR A 701 37.72 -30.58 -6.34
CA TYR A 701 36.45 -31.13 -6.75
C TYR A 701 35.33 -30.30 -6.11
N GLU A 702 34.46 -29.71 -6.93
CA GLU A 702 33.49 -28.68 -6.53
C GLU A 702 32.04 -29.06 -6.87
N LYS A 703 31.08 -28.49 -6.14
CA LYS A 703 29.64 -28.64 -6.35
C LYS A 703 28.89 -27.40 -5.86
N GLU A 704 27.95 -26.89 -6.63
CA GLU A 704 27.01 -25.86 -6.16
C GLU A 704 25.87 -26.47 -5.34
N ILE A 705 25.52 -25.81 -4.23
CA ILE A 705 24.38 -26.09 -3.36
C ILE A 705 23.67 -24.77 -3.01
N TRP A 706 22.48 -24.84 -2.41
CA TRP A 706 21.83 -23.66 -1.85
C TRP A 706 22.51 -23.23 -0.53
N GLN A 707 22.66 -21.92 -0.29
CA GLN A 707 23.28 -21.39 0.93
C GLN A 707 22.57 -21.81 2.22
N GLY A 708 21.25 -22.03 2.17
CA GLY A 708 20.44 -22.51 3.29
C GLY A 708 20.54 -24.01 3.57
N THR A 709 21.29 -24.78 2.78
CA THR A 709 21.54 -26.20 3.05
C THR A 709 22.43 -26.35 4.29
N LEU A 710 21.85 -26.91 5.36
CA LEU A 710 22.51 -27.09 6.65
C LEU A 710 23.69 -28.08 6.60
N ASP A 711 23.58 -29.14 5.80
CA ASP A 711 24.63 -30.15 5.62
C ASP A 711 25.53 -29.78 4.43
N LYS A 712 26.61 -29.05 4.72
CA LYS A 712 27.59 -28.58 3.73
C LYS A 712 28.67 -29.63 3.47
N SER A 713 28.26 -30.75 2.88
CA SER A 713 29.11 -31.90 2.59
C SER A 713 29.05 -32.37 1.12
N LEU A 714 30.11 -33.08 0.70
CA LEU A 714 30.26 -33.66 -0.63
C LEU A 714 30.53 -35.16 -0.53
N GLU A 715 30.06 -35.90 -1.53
CA GLU A 715 30.42 -37.30 -1.73
C GLU A 715 31.78 -37.41 -2.43
N VAL A 716 32.69 -38.17 -1.85
CA VAL A 716 34.04 -38.44 -2.40
C VAL A 716 33.91 -39.42 -3.56
N SER A 717 33.94 -38.92 -4.79
CA SER A 717 33.70 -39.76 -5.97
C SER A 717 34.86 -40.75 -6.22
N THR A 718 34.58 -41.92 -6.78
CA THR A 718 35.64 -42.87 -7.20
C THR A 718 36.65 -42.21 -8.14
N ASN A 719 36.19 -41.31 -9.01
CA ASN A 719 37.02 -40.52 -9.94
C ASN A 719 37.87 -39.43 -9.26
N SER A 720 37.70 -39.20 -7.95
CA SER A 720 38.58 -38.35 -7.15
C SER A 720 39.71 -39.13 -6.46
N LEU A 721 39.50 -40.42 -6.18
CA LEU A 721 40.47 -41.27 -5.51
C LEU A 721 41.31 -42.16 -6.46
N ASN A 722 40.95 -42.20 -7.74
CA ASN A 722 41.72 -42.92 -8.77
C ASN A 722 43.15 -42.35 -8.89
N SER A 723 44.15 -43.23 -8.94
CA SER A 723 45.54 -42.84 -9.12
C SER A 723 45.80 -42.14 -10.45
N LEU A 724 46.58 -41.06 -10.42
CA LEU A 724 47.10 -40.42 -11.62
C LEU A 724 48.02 -41.40 -12.37
N THR A 725 47.76 -41.60 -13.67
CA THR A 725 48.50 -42.52 -14.54
C THR A 725 49.65 -41.83 -15.28
N THR A 726 50.24 -40.80 -14.68
CA THR A 726 51.39 -40.06 -15.22
C THR A 726 52.70 -40.80 -14.90
N ALA A 727 53.78 -40.44 -15.60
CA ALA A 727 55.09 -41.07 -15.43
C ALA A 727 55.69 -40.86 -14.03
N ASP A 728 55.25 -39.82 -13.31
CA ASP A 728 55.75 -39.45 -11.98
C ASP A 728 55.24 -40.38 -10.85
N TYR A 729 54.17 -41.14 -11.11
CA TYR A 729 53.64 -42.18 -10.20
C TYR A 729 53.88 -43.61 -10.74
N ASP A 730 54.54 -43.78 -11.89
CA ASP A 730 54.88 -45.10 -12.41
C ASP A 730 55.88 -45.84 -11.48
N GLY A 731 55.65 -47.14 -11.28
CA GLY A 731 56.40 -47.92 -10.29
C GLY A 731 56.08 -47.61 -8.82
N TYR A 732 54.98 -46.90 -8.53
CA TYR A 732 54.45 -46.71 -7.17
C TYR A 732 53.08 -47.41 -6.99
N GLU A 733 52.76 -47.75 -5.75
CA GLU A 733 51.43 -48.19 -5.32
C GLU A 733 50.86 -47.26 -4.24
N ILE A 734 49.54 -47.20 -4.12
CA ILE A 734 48.87 -46.43 -3.06
C ILE A 734 49.24 -47.07 -1.71
N ASN A 735 49.71 -46.23 -0.77
CA ASN A 735 50.00 -46.64 0.60
C ASN A 735 48.83 -46.36 1.54
N THR A 736 48.26 -45.15 1.49
CA THR A 736 47.13 -44.70 2.30
C THR A 736 46.31 -43.65 1.52
N ILE A 737 45.01 -43.58 1.81
CA ILE A 737 44.12 -42.49 1.43
C ILE A 737 43.52 -41.94 2.72
N GLN A 738 43.91 -40.74 3.12
CA GLN A 738 43.55 -40.19 4.44
C GLN A 738 43.23 -38.69 4.40
N ASP A 739 42.40 -38.22 5.31
CA ASP A 739 42.21 -36.78 5.56
C ASP A 739 43.38 -36.18 6.37
N ILE A 740 43.37 -34.86 6.57
CA ILE A 740 44.34 -34.13 7.41
C ILE A 740 44.34 -34.52 8.90
N LEU A 741 43.36 -35.30 9.37
CA LEU A 741 43.28 -35.83 10.73
C LEU A 741 43.83 -37.27 10.82
N GLY A 742 44.11 -37.91 9.69
CA GLY A 742 44.57 -39.30 9.58
C GLY A 742 43.45 -40.34 9.51
N ASN A 743 42.19 -39.92 9.32
CA ASN A 743 41.07 -40.84 9.07
C ASN A 743 41.18 -41.42 7.65
N GLU A 744 40.88 -42.71 7.48
CA GLU A 744 40.94 -43.40 6.18
C GLU A 744 39.70 -43.08 5.33
N ILE A 745 39.89 -42.58 4.11
CA ILE A 745 38.81 -42.07 3.24
C ILE A 745 38.60 -42.98 2.03
N HIS A 746 37.34 -43.32 1.78
CA HIS A 746 36.89 -44.23 0.72
C HIS A 746 36.02 -43.51 -0.30
N ALA A 747 35.75 -44.18 -1.44
CA ALA A 747 34.77 -43.68 -2.39
C ALA A 747 33.35 -43.81 -1.80
N ASN A 748 32.54 -42.79 -2.03
CA ASN A 748 31.20 -42.57 -1.52
C ASN A 748 31.14 -42.15 -0.03
N ASP A 749 32.28 -41.88 0.61
CA ASP A 749 32.30 -41.23 1.92
C ASP A 749 31.84 -39.77 1.80
N ILE A 750 31.20 -39.26 2.86
CA ILE A 750 30.68 -37.89 2.94
C ILE A 750 31.67 -37.02 3.72
N VAL A 751 32.28 -36.04 3.04
CA VAL A 751 33.27 -35.11 3.62
C VAL A 751 32.73 -33.69 3.69
N ILE A 752 33.12 -32.94 4.72
CA ILE A 752 32.69 -31.54 4.89
C ILE A 752 33.38 -30.60 3.88
N ASN A 753 32.73 -29.47 3.58
CA ASN A 753 33.31 -28.43 2.72
C ASN A 753 34.71 -27.99 3.23
N GLY A 754 35.69 -27.94 2.33
CA GLY A 754 37.07 -27.60 2.62
C GLY A 754 37.95 -28.77 3.09
N THR A 755 37.47 -30.01 3.04
CA THR A 755 38.31 -31.19 3.39
C THR A 755 39.47 -31.37 2.40
N GLU A 756 40.67 -31.60 2.93
CA GLU A 756 41.85 -31.99 2.18
C GLU A 756 42.12 -33.49 2.38
N ILE A 757 42.20 -34.24 1.28
CA ILE A 757 42.42 -35.69 1.23
C ILE A 757 43.81 -35.94 0.62
N THR A 758 44.68 -36.67 1.32
CA THR A 758 46.00 -37.07 0.85
C THR A 758 46.01 -38.54 0.43
N ILE A 759 46.38 -38.78 -0.83
CA ILE A 759 46.71 -40.10 -1.37
C ILE A 759 48.24 -40.21 -1.36
N ALA A 760 48.77 -40.93 -0.38
CA ALA A 760 50.22 -41.14 -0.25
C ALA A 760 50.64 -42.41 -1.00
N TYR A 761 51.71 -42.31 -1.79
CA TYR A 761 52.24 -43.38 -2.62
C TYR A 761 53.57 -43.92 -2.07
N LYS A 762 53.80 -45.24 -2.21
CA LYS A 762 55.07 -45.90 -1.89
C LYS A 762 55.66 -46.61 -3.10
N LYS A 763 56.98 -46.70 -3.15
CA LYS A 763 57.71 -47.42 -4.21
C LYS A 763 57.38 -48.91 -4.20
N ILE A 764 57.01 -49.46 -5.35
CA ILE A 764 56.93 -50.91 -5.54
C ILE A 764 58.36 -51.46 -5.56
N LEU A 765 58.67 -52.34 -4.61
CA LEU A 765 59.97 -53.00 -4.53
C LEU A 765 59.90 -54.40 -5.16
N VAL A 766 60.94 -54.76 -5.90
CA VAL A 766 61.14 -56.09 -6.50
C VAL A 766 62.45 -56.70 -6.03
N GLU A 767 62.48 -58.04 -5.94
CA GLU A 767 63.71 -58.76 -5.67
C GLU A 767 64.65 -58.66 -6.88
N VAL A 768 65.86 -58.17 -6.62
CA VAL A 768 66.98 -58.09 -7.56
C VAL A 768 68.10 -59.00 -7.10
N ASN A 769 68.86 -59.54 -8.05
CA ASN A 769 69.93 -60.49 -7.73
C ASN A 769 71.12 -60.37 -8.67
N TYR A 770 72.27 -60.89 -8.24
CA TYR A 770 73.41 -61.17 -9.13
C TYR A 770 74.05 -62.50 -8.76
N LYS A 771 74.74 -63.10 -9.73
CA LYS A 771 75.50 -64.34 -9.56
C LYS A 771 77.01 -64.07 -9.47
N VAL A 772 77.73 -64.91 -8.72
CA VAL A 772 79.18 -65.06 -8.80
C VAL A 772 79.56 -66.50 -9.20
N GLU A 773 80.28 -66.63 -10.31
CA GLU A 773 80.87 -67.88 -10.80
C GLU A 773 82.38 -67.91 -10.57
N TYR A 774 82.96 -69.09 -10.30
CA TYR A 774 84.36 -69.21 -9.87
C TYR A 774 85.23 -69.85 -10.97
N SER A 775 86.17 -69.09 -11.53
CA SER A 775 87.04 -69.53 -12.64
C SER A 775 88.48 -69.79 -12.19
N TYR A 776 89.04 -70.95 -12.54
CA TYR A 776 90.41 -71.37 -12.22
C TYR A 776 91.19 -71.63 -13.52
N GLU A 777 92.28 -70.88 -13.73
CA GLU A 777 93.07 -70.91 -14.98
C GLU A 777 92.22 -70.78 -16.25
N GLY A 778 91.13 -69.99 -16.17
CA GLY A 778 90.20 -69.73 -17.27
C GLY A 778 89.04 -70.71 -17.41
N ASN A 779 88.98 -71.78 -16.60
CA ASN A 779 87.89 -72.75 -16.60
C ASN A 779 86.92 -72.46 -15.45
N ILE A 780 85.63 -72.27 -15.74
CA ILE A 780 84.59 -72.09 -14.71
C ILE A 780 84.33 -73.44 -14.02
N ASP A 781 84.32 -73.44 -12.69
CA ASP A 781 83.92 -74.62 -11.90
C ASP A 781 82.40 -74.64 -11.71
N SER A 782 81.72 -75.49 -12.49
CA SER A 782 80.25 -75.64 -12.48
C SER A 782 79.66 -76.20 -11.17
N ASN A 783 80.47 -76.38 -10.12
CA ASN A 783 80.05 -76.82 -8.79
C ASN A 783 80.20 -75.71 -7.74
N LEU A 784 80.66 -74.51 -8.14
CA LEU A 784 80.87 -73.33 -7.29
C LEU A 784 80.17 -72.12 -7.91
N GLU A 785 78.98 -71.83 -7.41
CA GLU A 785 78.11 -70.72 -7.77
C GLU A 785 77.53 -70.12 -6.49
N GLU A 786 77.45 -68.78 -6.41
CA GLU A 786 76.75 -68.06 -5.35
C GLU A 786 75.78 -67.03 -5.94
N ILE A 787 74.59 -66.91 -5.35
CA ILE A 787 73.58 -65.92 -5.74
C ILE A 787 73.34 -64.98 -4.57
N TYR A 788 73.40 -63.68 -4.84
CA TYR A 788 73.21 -62.60 -3.89
C TYR A 788 71.92 -61.87 -4.24
N THR A 789 70.99 -61.71 -3.28
CA THR A 789 69.69 -61.06 -3.49
C THR A 789 69.52 -59.81 -2.61
N ASN A 790 68.72 -58.86 -3.07
CA ASN A 790 68.28 -57.67 -2.33
C ASN A 790 66.96 -57.14 -2.91
N ASN A 791 66.35 -56.12 -2.33
CA ASN A 791 65.19 -55.43 -2.89
C ASN A 791 65.59 -54.07 -3.50
N ALA A 792 65.07 -53.76 -4.69
CA ALA A 792 65.23 -52.46 -5.35
C ALA A 792 63.90 -51.93 -5.88
N TRP A 793 63.84 -50.63 -6.20
CA TRP A 793 62.67 -50.05 -6.85
C TRP A 793 62.47 -50.60 -8.27
N ILE A 794 61.23 -50.93 -8.62
CA ILE A 794 60.86 -51.63 -9.85
C ILE A 794 61.31 -50.93 -11.14
N ASN A 795 61.50 -49.61 -11.12
CA ASN A 795 61.93 -48.82 -12.28
C ASN A 795 63.45 -48.57 -12.36
N GLN A 796 64.25 -49.12 -11.42
CA GLN A 796 65.72 -49.01 -11.44
C GLN A 796 66.43 -50.38 -11.48
N GLN A 797 65.93 -51.38 -10.74
CA GLN A 797 66.40 -52.79 -10.78
C GLN A 797 67.92 -53.01 -10.73
N VAL A 798 68.66 -52.13 -10.04
CA VAL A 798 70.09 -52.30 -9.74
C VAL A 798 70.30 -52.91 -8.36
N ILE A 799 71.42 -53.61 -8.19
CA ILE A 799 71.89 -54.19 -6.94
C ILE A 799 73.36 -53.82 -6.74
N SER A 800 73.70 -53.28 -5.57
CA SER A 800 75.09 -52.97 -5.22
C SER A 800 75.85 -54.25 -4.88
N ILE A 801 77.06 -54.42 -5.41
CA ILE A 801 77.91 -55.58 -5.13
C ILE A 801 78.27 -55.61 -3.63
N GLY A 802 77.91 -56.71 -2.96
CA GLY A 802 78.17 -56.94 -1.55
C GLY A 802 79.58 -57.48 -1.27
N ARG A 803 79.85 -57.81 0.00
CA ARG A 803 81.11 -58.47 0.38
C ARG A 803 81.08 -59.93 -0.07
N LEU A 804 81.89 -60.23 -1.09
CA LEU A 804 82.07 -61.58 -1.64
C LEU A 804 83.08 -62.39 -0.80
N GLU A 805 82.97 -63.72 -0.83
CA GLU A 805 83.91 -64.63 -0.18
C GLU A 805 85.03 -65.10 -1.11
N ASP A 806 86.26 -65.12 -0.59
CA ASP A 806 87.41 -65.77 -1.24
C ASP A 806 87.33 -67.29 -1.04
N LYS A 807 87.44 -68.04 -2.14
CA LYS A 807 87.34 -69.51 -2.18
C LYS A 807 88.65 -70.17 -2.67
N ALA A 808 89.78 -69.47 -2.59
CA ALA A 808 91.06 -69.91 -3.16
C ALA A 808 91.42 -71.38 -2.84
N LYS A 809 91.54 -72.19 -3.90
CA LYS A 809 92.02 -73.57 -3.83
C LYS A 809 93.55 -73.59 -3.65
N ILE A 810 94.07 -74.64 -3.01
CA ILE A 810 95.50 -74.80 -2.77
C ILE A 810 96.29 -74.73 -4.10
N GLY A 811 97.24 -73.80 -4.17
CA GLY A 811 98.04 -73.52 -5.37
C GLY A 811 97.51 -72.40 -6.27
N TYR A 812 96.39 -71.76 -5.94
CA TYR A 812 95.79 -70.66 -6.69
C TYR A 812 95.60 -69.42 -5.80
N LYS A 813 95.48 -68.24 -6.44
CA LYS A 813 95.17 -66.96 -5.79
C LYS A 813 94.13 -66.18 -6.60
N LEU A 814 93.30 -65.40 -5.90
CA LEU A 814 92.33 -64.49 -6.53
C LEU A 814 93.07 -63.36 -7.26
N GLU A 815 92.66 -63.08 -8.50
CA GLU A 815 93.10 -61.94 -9.31
C GLU A 815 92.12 -60.77 -9.18
N GLY A 816 90.81 -61.06 -9.19
CA GLY A 816 89.74 -60.07 -9.04
C GLY A 816 88.37 -60.65 -9.37
N PHE A 817 87.35 -59.79 -9.29
CA PHE A 817 85.97 -60.06 -9.75
C PHE A 817 85.69 -59.23 -11.00
N TYR A 818 85.01 -59.82 -11.98
CA TYR A 818 84.81 -59.21 -13.30
C TYR A 818 83.37 -59.37 -13.81
N ASP A 819 82.79 -58.31 -14.37
CA ASP A 819 81.64 -58.42 -15.28
C ASP A 819 82.18 -58.57 -16.72
N GLY A 820 82.20 -59.81 -17.20
CA GLY A 820 82.79 -60.22 -18.48
C GLY A 820 84.30 -59.98 -18.55
N VAL A 821 84.69 -58.75 -18.87
CA VAL A 821 86.09 -58.27 -18.93
C VAL A 821 86.36 -57.02 -18.07
N ASN A 822 85.32 -56.40 -17.52
CA ASN A 822 85.44 -55.19 -16.72
C ASN A 822 85.64 -55.57 -15.24
N PRO A 823 86.71 -55.12 -14.55
CA PRO A 823 86.87 -55.37 -13.12
C PRO A 823 85.79 -54.60 -12.33
N VAL A 824 85.20 -55.25 -11.33
CA VAL A 824 84.17 -54.68 -10.45
C VAL A 824 84.59 -54.74 -8.99
N ASN A 825 84.05 -53.84 -8.17
CA ASN A 825 84.46 -53.60 -6.79
C ASN A 825 83.26 -53.70 -5.83
N LEU A 826 83.57 -53.85 -4.55
CA LEU A 826 82.61 -53.73 -3.45
C LEU A 826 81.91 -52.36 -3.49
N GLY A 827 80.59 -52.36 -3.61
CA GLY A 827 79.76 -51.15 -3.67
C GLY A 827 79.44 -50.62 -5.07
N ASP A 828 80.00 -51.19 -6.15
CA ASP A 828 79.59 -50.84 -7.52
C ASP A 828 78.14 -51.33 -7.76
N GLU A 829 77.31 -50.55 -8.45
CA GLU A 829 75.94 -50.94 -8.82
C GLU A 829 75.91 -51.69 -10.15
N ILE A 830 75.25 -52.84 -10.18
CA ILE A 830 75.04 -53.67 -11.38
C ILE A 830 73.57 -54.00 -11.59
N THR A 831 73.17 -54.23 -12.84
CA THR A 831 71.80 -54.64 -13.18
C THR A 831 71.46 -56.01 -12.60
N SER A 832 70.20 -56.19 -12.19
CA SER A 832 69.68 -57.50 -11.78
C SER A 832 69.89 -58.57 -12.87
N GLY A 833 70.32 -59.77 -12.48
CA GLY A 833 70.64 -60.89 -13.36
C GLY A 833 72.08 -60.94 -13.87
N THR A 834 72.92 -59.93 -13.60
CA THR A 834 74.35 -59.96 -13.97
C THR A 834 75.09 -61.13 -13.33
N SER A 835 76.01 -61.75 -14.10
CA SER A 835 76.84 -62.87 -13.65
C SER A 835 78.32 -62.44 -13.62
N LEU A 836 78.86 -62.29 -12.41
CA LEU A 836 80.25 -61.91 -12.17
C LEU A 836 81.16 -63.15 -12.16
N ILE A 837 82.39 -63.00 -12.62
CA ILE A 837 83.41 -64.06 -12.59
C ILE A 837 84.49 -63.71 -11.56
N ALA A 838 84.61 -64.52 -10.52
CA ALA A 838 85.73 -64.53 -9.60
C ALA A 838 86.90 -65.30 -10.25
N LYS A 839 87.94 -64.58 -10.68
CA LYS A 839 89.04 -65.14 -11.49
C LYS A 839 90.24 -65.50 -10.63
N TYR A 840 90.59 -66.79 -10.60
CA TYR A 840 91.72 -67.34 -9.86
C TYR A 840 92.83 -67.76 -10.83
N VAL A 841 94.05 -67.30 -10.54
CA VAL A 841 95.26 -67.59 -11.30
C VAL A 841 96.19 -68.48 -10.50
N LYS A 842 97.11 -69.15 -11.20
CA LYS A 842 98.15 -69.98 -10.60
C LYS A 842 98.96 -69.19 -9.57
N ASP A 843 99.29 -69.82 -8.45
CA ASP A 843 100.28 -69.32 -7.50
C ASP A 843 101.53 -70.19 -7.50
N ASP A 844 102.51 -69.81 -8.33
CA ASP A 844 103.79 -70.49 -8.49
C ASP A 844 104.65 -70.53 -7.22
N ALA A 845 104.28 -69.79 -6.16
CA ALA A 845 104.93 -69.86 -4.85
C ALA A 845 104.68 -71.20 -4.11
N ILE A 846 103.64 -71.95 -4.46
CA ILE A 846 103.22 -73.16 -3.74
C ILE A 846 103.76 -74.42 -4.47
N THR A 847 104.93 -74.90 -4.05
CA THR A 847 105.64 -76.03 -4.68
C THR A 847 105.80 -77.26 -3.79
N LYS A 848 105.95 -78.45 -4.39
CA LYS A 848 106.26 -79.73 -3.74
C LYS A 848 107.58 -80.34 -4.26
N PRO A 849 108.39 -80.98 -3.40
CA PRO A 849 109.57 -81.74 -3.83
C PRO A 849 109.18 -83.14 -4.34
N ILE A 850 109.74 -83.52 -5.48
CA ILE A 850 109.67 -84.87 -6.05
C ILE A 850 111.08 -85.40 -6.34
N LYS A 851 111.33 -86.70 -6.18
CA LYS A 851 112.68 -87.30 -6.30
C LYS A 851 112.72 -88.72 -6.85
N TYR A 852 113.90 -89.17 -7.26
CA TYR A 852 114.24 -90.58 -7.46
C TYR A 852 115.65 -90.90 -6.94
N VAL A 853 115.95 -92.19 -6.82
CA VAL A 853 117.18 -92.73 -6.23
C VAL A 853 117.94 -93.55 -7.27
N VAL A 854 119.26 -93.46 -7.27
CA VAL A 854 120.14 -94.22 -8.17
C VAL A 854 121.14 -95.01 -7.35
N GLU A 855 121.05 -96.34 -7.39
CA GLU A 855 121.92 -97.26 -6.65
C GLU A 855 122.95 -97.91 -7.57
N HIS A 856 124.13 -98.21 -7.03
CA HIS A 856 125.23 -98.84 -7.74
C HIS A 856 125.69 -100.12 -7.03
N TRP A 857 125.63 -101.26 -7.70
CA TRP A 857 125.80 -102.61 -7.14
C TRP A 857 127.01 -103.32 -7.75
N LEU A 858 128.01 -103.64 -6.94
CA LEU A 858 129.21 -104.38 -7.38
C LEU A 858 129.00 -105.89 -7.28
N GLU A 859 129.49 -106.62 -8.29
CA GLU A 859 129.48 -108.08 -8.36
C GLU A 859 130.18 -108.69 -7.13
N GLY A 860 129.40 -109.48 -6.38
CA GLY A 860 129.78 -110.10 -5.12
C GLY A 860 129.22 -109.42 -3.85
N ASN A 861 128.66 -108.21 -3.94
CA ASN A 861 128.16 -107.46 -2.78
C ASN A 861 126.66 -107.68 -2.52
N SER A 862 126.30 -107.92 -1.25
CA SER A 862 124.91 -108.11 -0.80
C SER A 862 124.10 -106.81 -0.66
N VAL A 863 124.73 -105.64 -0.89
CA VAL A 863 124.13 -104.30 -0.71
C VAL A 863 124.66 -103.33 -1.77
N ALA A 864 123.89 -102.26 -2.03
CA ALA A 864 124.34 -101.13 -2.85
C ALA A 864 125.66 -100.56 -2.30
N SER A 865 126.62 -100.37 -3.22
CA SER A 865 127.99 -99.92 -2.93
C SER A 865 128.15 -98.40 -3.09
N SER A 866 127.15 -97.71 -3.65
CA SER A 866 126.95 -96.26 -3.62
C SER A 866 125.48 -95.98 -3.98
N THR A 867 124.92 -94.89 -3.45
CA THR A 867 123.55 -94.44 -3.74
C THR A 867 123.52 -92.93 -3.85
N ASP A 868 122.91 -92.40 -4.91
CA ASP A 868 122.62 -90.97 -5.12
C ASP A 868 121.11 -90.72 -5.10
N VAL A 869 120.71 -89.46 -4.88
CA VAL A 869 119.32 -89.01 -4.90
C VAL A 869 119.23 -87.74 -5.74
N VAL A 870 118.23 -87.67 -6.62
CA VAL A 870 117.93 -86.50 -7.45
C VAL A 870 116.56 -85.97 -7.06
N GLU A 871 116.46 -84.69 -6.69
CA GLU A 871 115.25 -84.04 -6.17
C GLU A 871 115.03 -82.67 -6.82
N ILE A 872 113.79 -82.37 -7.20
CA ILE A 872 113.36 -81.11 -7.86
C ILE A 872 112.00 -80.67 -7.26
N ASN A 873 111.79 -79.36 -7.14
CA ASN A 873 110.47 -78.80 -6.80
C ASN A 873 109.63 -78.54 -8.06
N VAL A 874 108.36 -78.94 -8.03
CA VAL A 874 107.32 -78.63 -9.05
C VAL A 874 106.14 -77.93 -8.37
N TRP A 875 105.21 -77.30 -9.09
CA TRP A 875 104.03 -76.69 -8.47
C TRP A 875 103.16 -77.77 -7.80
N ILE A 876 102.44 -77.41 -6.74
CA ILE A 876 101.75 -78.37 -5.86
C ILE A 876 100.78 -79.31 -6.61
N ASN A 877 100.17 -78.81 -7.69
CA ASN A 877 99.22 -79.55 -8.53
C ASN A 877 99.83 -80.11 -9.84
N ASP A 878 101.14 -79.93 -10.10
CA ASP A 878 101.84 -80.55 -11.25
C ASP A 878 101.90 -82.10 -11.09
N GLN A 879 102.24 -82.80 -12.17
CA GLN A 879 102.33 -84.28 -12.17
C GLN A 879 103.59 -84.79 -11.42
N ASP A 880 103.45 -85.88 -10.65
CA ASP A 880 104.52 -86.46 -9.82
C ASP A 880 105.55 -87.31 -10.62
N GLN A 881 106.05 -86.78 -11.73
CA GLN A 881 107.02 -87.43 -12.61
C GLN A 881 108.25 -86.54 -12.86
N LEU A 882 109.44 -87.12 -12.80
CA LEU A 882 110.70 -86.46 -13.13
C LEU A 882 111.22 -86.94 -14.49
N LEU A 883 111.87 -86.05 -15.22
CA LEU A 883 112.65 -86.42 -16.41
C LEU A 883 114.02 -86.95 -15.98
N ILE A 884 114.43 -88.10 -16.51
CA ILE A 884 115.77 -88.65 -16.28
C ILE A 884 116.79 -87.87 -17.11
N THR A 885 117.79 -87.27 -16.45
CA THR A 885 118.92 -86.61 -17.13
C THR A 885 120.05 -87.59 -17.39
N SER A 886 120.86 -87.36 -18.43
CA SER A 886 122.04 -88.19 -18.76
C SER A 886 122.97 -88.42 -17.58
N ASP A 887 123.12 -87.38 -16.75
CA ASP A 887 124.13 -87.30 -15.71
C ASP A 887 123.69 -88.08 -14.46
N SER A 888 122.37 -88.16 -14.21
CA SER A 888 121.79 -88.91 -13.09
C SER A 888 122.01 -90.42 -13.17
N ILE A 889 122.03 -90.96 -14.39
CA ILE A 889 122.18 -92.39 -14.68
C ILE A 889 123.58 -92.75 -15.19
N LEU A 890 124.55 -91.85 -15.04
CA LEU A 890 125.91 -92.04 -15.57
C LEU A 890 126.66 -93.12 -14.76
N PRO A 891 127.21 -94.18 -15.38
CA PRO A 891 127.88 -95.24 -14.63
C PRO A 891 129.15 -94.79 -13.91
N LYS A 892 129.18 -94.91 -12.58
CA LYS A 892 130.33 -94.59 -11.73
C LYS A 892 131.48 -95.57 -11.95
N LYS A 893 132.72 -95.08 -11.82
CA LYS A 893 133.93 -95.91 -11.91
C LYS A 893 134.29 -96.48 -10.54
N PHE A 894 134.11 -97.78 -10.37
CA PHE A 894 134.59 -98.53 -9.20
C PHE A 894 135.90 -99.25 -9.52
N THR A 895 136.90 -99.12 -8.64
CA THR A 895 138.26 -99.63 -8.90
C THR A 895 138.26 -101.15 -9.07
N GLY A 896 138.67 -101.63 -10.24
CA GLY A 896 138.68 -103.05 -10.59
C GLY A 896 137.34 -103.59 -11.09
N TYR A 897 136.35 -102.74 -11.36
CA TYR A 897 135.03 -103.13 -11.89
C TYR A 897 134.65 -102.30 -13.16
N SER A 898 133.68 -102.81 -13.91
CA SER A 898 133.11 -102.29 -15.15
C SER A 898 131.61 -102.18 -14.95
N TYR A 899 130.95 -101.26 -15.66
CA TYR A 899 129.49 -101.29 -15.73
C TYR A 899 129.02 -102.50 -16.56
N SER A 900 127.91 -103.11 -16.13
CA SER A 900 127.24 -104.24 -16.78
C SER A 900 125.91 -103.82 -17.41
N ASN A 901 124.94 -103.47 -16.58
CA ASN A 901 123.56 -103.21 -16.98
C ASN A 901 122.81 -102.37 -15.93
N MET A 902 121.63 -101.89 -16.32
CA MET A 902 120.74 -101.07 -15.50
C MET A 902 119.35 -101.73 -15.41
N GLU A 903 118.71 -101.62 -14.25
CA GLU A 903 117.34 -102.07 -14.01
C GLU A 903 116.52 -101.00 -13.25
N PRO A 904 115.30 -100.66 -13.73
CA PRO A 904 114.77 -100.96 -15.06
C PRO A 904 115.60 -100.27 -16.14
N ALA A 905 115.69 -100.86 -17.34
CA ALA A 905 116.51 -100.34 -18.44
C ALA A 905 115.93 -99.03 -19.00
N LEU A 906 116.49 -97.90 -18.56
CA LEU A 906 116.06 -96.54 -18.85
C LEU A 906 117.15 -95.76 -19.60
N LYS A 907 116.77 -94.67 -20.26
CA LYS A 907 117.67 -93.73 -20.93
C LYS A 907 117.35 -92.28 -20.52
N ALA A 908 118.28 -91.37 -20.83
CA ALA A 908 118.04 -89.94 -20.68
C ALA A 908 116.83 -89.51 -21.54
N GLY A 909 115.94 -88.70 -20.95
CA GLY A 909 114.69 -88.26 -21.56
C GLY A 909 113.48 -89.18 -21.31
N ASP A 910 113.64 -90.32 -20.62
CA ASP A 910 112.49 -91.07 -20.10
C ASP A 910 111.93 -90.39 -18.84
N LEU A 911 110.63 -90.57 -18.57
CA LEU A 911 109.98 -90.11 -17.34
C LEU A 911 109.99 -91.21 -16.27
N ILE A 912 110.25 -90.82 -15.02
CA ILE A 912 110.22 -91.69 -13.85
C ILE A 912 109.33 -91.12 -12.75
N ASN A 913 108.46 -91.96 -12.19
CA ASN A 913 107.57 -91.57 -11.10
C ASN A 913 108.36 -91.27 -9.81
N ASN A 914 107.83 -90.37 -8.98
CA ASN A 914 108.37 -90.02 -7.67
C ASN A 914 108.67 -91.26 -6.78
N ASN A 915 109.76 -91.19 -6.02
CA ASN A 915 110.31 -92.21 -5.11
C ASN A 915 110.64 -93.58 -5.73
N LYS A 916 110.95 -93.65 -7.04
CA LYS A 916 111.49 -94.86 -7.67
C LYS A 916 113.01 -94.98 -7.52
N VAL A 917 113.51 -96.22 -7.69
CA VAL A 917 114.93 -96.57 -7.58
C VAL A 917 115.39 -97.15 -8.92
N ILE A 918 116.51 -96.64 -9.43
CA ILE A 918 117.23 -97.18 -10.60
C ILE A 918 118.49 -97.88 -10.09
N LYS A 919 118.74 -99.12 -10.49
CA LYS A 919 119.94 -99.88 -10.10
C LYS A 919 120.89 -100.01 -11.28
N LEU A 920 122.18 -99.74 -11.06
CA LEU A 920 123.26 -100.00 -12.01
C LEU A 920 124.16 -101.11 -11.44
N PHE A 921 124.40 -102.17 -12.20
CA PHE A 921 125.24 -103.30 -11.81
C PHE A 921 126.62 -103.24 -12.43
N TYR A 922 127.64 -103.74 -11.73
CA TYR A 922 129.04 -103.62 -12.10
C TYR A 922 129.83 -104.93 -11.89
N ILE A 923 130.48 -105.44 -12.94
CA ILE A 923 131.23 -106.71 -13.01
C ILE A 923 132.76 -106.48 -12.98
N LYS A 924 133.57 -107.46 -12.56
CA LYS A 924 135.02 -107.26 -12.34
C LYS A 924 135.82 -107.10 -13.66
N ASN A 925 136.87 -106.25 -13.68
CA ASN A 925 137.32 -105.56 -14.90
C ASN A 925 138.85 -105.37 -15.08
N SER A 926 139.29 -105.23 -16.35
CA SER A 926 140.70 -105.31 -16.77
C SER A 926 141.19 -104.13 -17.64
N THR A 927 141.45 -102.98 -17.01
CA THR A 927 142.46 -101.93 -17.37
C THR A 927 142.37 -101.05 -18.68
N ILE A 928 142.66 -99.73 -18.52
CA ILE A 928 143.20 -98.69 -19.50
C ILE A 928 142.27 -97.62 -20.23
N VAL A 929 142.04 -96.44 -19.57
CA VAL A 929 142.14 -94.95 -19.95
C VAL A 929 141.38 -94.23 -21.20
N PRO A 930 141.47 -92.89 -21.59
CA PRO A 930 140.35 -91.83 -21.56
C PRO A 930 140.09 -90.80 -22.76
N THR A 931 139.28 -89.68 -22.61
CA THR A 931 139.48 -88.17 -22.92
C THR A 931 138.21 -87.14 -22.84
N PRO A 932 137.88 -86.01 -23.62
CA PRO A 932 137.26 -84.69 -23.10
C PRO A 932 136.15 -83.81 -23.91
N THR A 933 135.87 -82.50 -23.53
CA THR A 933 135.37 -81.21 -24.25
C THR A 933 133.95 -80.52 -24.09
N THR A 934 133.76 -79.19 -24.46
CA THR A 934 132.71 -78.16 -23.98
C THR A 934 132.48 -76.81 -24.81
N GLN A 935 131.32 -76.05 -24.80
CA GLN A 935 131.14 -74.55 -25.14
C GLN A 935 129.70 -73.85 -24.95
N PRO A 936 129.49 -72.47 -24.90
CA PRO A 936 128.20 -71.69 -24.59
C PRO A 936 127.84 -70.29 -25.31
N ASP A 937 126.82 -69.48 -24.81
CA ASP A 937 126.59 -67.95 -24.78
C ASP A 937 125.44 -67.12 -25.56
N ASP A 938 124.98 -65.90 -25.05
CA ASP A 938 124.35 -64.62 -25.67
C ASP A 938 122.96 -63.92 -25.18
N PRO A 939 122.71 -62.54 -25.15
CA PRO A 939 121.47 -61.81 -24.56
C PRO A 939 120.92 -60.37 -25.10
N THR A 940 119.91 -59.68 -24.42
CA THR A 940 119.62 -58.15 -24.25
C THR A 940 118.15 -57.45 -24.49
N PRO A 941 117.81 -56.08 -24.60
CA PRO A 941 116.64 -55.35 -23.90
C PRO A 941 115.78 -54.13 -24.56
N ASN A 942 114.76 -53.46 -23.89
CA ASN A 942 114.32 -51.96 -23.91
C ASN A 942 112.80 -51.49 -23.60
N PRO A 943 112.42 -50.16 -23.34
CA PRO A 943 111.10 -49.64 -22.74
C PRO A 943 110.41 -48.25 -23.23
N THR A 944 109.46 -47.61 -22.44
CA THR A 944 108.78 -46.20 -22.42
C THR A 944 107.37 -45.94 -23.11
N ALA A 945 106.44 -44.91 -22.95
CA ALA A 945 106.17 -43.59 -22.22
C ALA A 945 104.64 -43.06 -22.27
N THR A 946 104.14 -42.00 -21.51
CA THR A 946 102.68 -41.49 -21.43
C THR A 946 102.33 -40.00 -20.94
N PRO A 947 101.14 -39.35 -21.29
CA PRO A 947 100.60 -38.02 -20.72
C PRO A 947 99.01 -37.72 -20.62
N ILE A 948 98.49 -36.65 -19.92
CA ILE A 948 97.05 -36.11 -19.73
C ILE A 948 96.97 -34.59 -19.20
N PRO A 949 95.88 -33.85 -18.70
CA PRO A 949 94.35 -33.77 -18.73
C PRO A 949 93.61 -32.33 -18.77
N THR A 950 92.24 -32.19 -18.60
CA THR A 950 91.35 -31.14 -17.90
C THR A 950 89.98 -30.63 -18.55
N LYS A 951 88.85 -30.72 -17.78
CA LYS A 951 87.48 -30.05 -17.84
C LYS A 951 86.26 -30.62 -18.65
N THR A 952 85.06 -30.06 -18.35
CA THR A 952 83.65 -30.58 -18.34
C THR A 952 82.80 -30.33 -19.63
N PRO A 953 81.68 -31.06 -19.92
CA PRO A 953 81.05 -31.10 -21.27
C PRO A 953 79.62 -30.50 -21.45
N THR A 954 79.09 -30.67 -22.68
CA THR A 954 77.67 -30.69 -23.14
C THR A 954 77.03 -29.38 -23.71
N PRO A 955 76.79 -29.32 -25.05
CA PRO A 955 75.91 -28.36 -25.73
C PRO A 955 74.56 -28.97 -26.19
N ASN A 956 73.73 -28.22 -26.94
CA ASN A 956 72.31 -28.52 -27.20
C ASN A 956 71.91 -28.52 -28.72
N ALA A 957 70.79 -29.20 -29.04
CA ALA A 957 69.89 -29.09 -30.21
C ALA A 957 70.36 -29.38 -31.68
N THR A 958 69.76 -30.42 -32.30
CA THR A 958 69.72 -30.78 -33.76
C THR A 958 68.79 -32.00 -33.96
N THR A 959 68.01 -32.30 -35.03
CA THR A 959 67.44 -31.61 -36.23
C THR A 959 66.25 -32.47 -36.75
N ASN A 960 65.28 -31.97 -37.57
CA ASN A 960 64.18 -32.82 -38.09
C ASN A 960 63.63 -32.45 -39.51
N PRO A 961 63.55 -33.39 -40.49
CA PRO A 961 62.88 -33.16 -41.79
C PRO A 961 62.07 -34.34 -42.46
N LYS A 962 60.75 -34.13 -42.67
CA LYS A 962 59.93 -34.37 -43.90
C LYS A 962 59.60 -35.77 -44.52
N ASN A 963 58.27 -36.07 -44.61
CA ASN A 963 57.51 -36.97 -45.56
C ASN A 963 57.71 -38.52 -45.53
N PRO A 964 56.76 -39.36 -46.06
CA PRO A 964 55.39 -39.19 -46.64
C PRO A 964 54.34 -40.12 -45.89
N PRO A 965 53.44 -40.99 -46.44
CA PRO A 965 52.64 -41.07 -47.71
C PRO A 965 51.12 -41.55 -47.63
N VAL A 966 50.19 -40.80 -48.25
CA VAL A 966 49.15 -41.19 -49.27
C VAL A 966 48.08 -42.34 -49.07
N GLU A 967 46.88 -42.11 -49.66
CA GLU A 967 45.64 -42.96 -49.87
C GLU A 967 44.52 -42.87 -48.80
N LYS A 968 43.19 -42.81 -49.12
CA LYS A 968 42.47 -42.77 -50.42
C LYS A 968 41.08 -42.06 -50.35
N THR A 969 40.56 -41.69 -51.54
CA THR A 969 39.23 -41.09 -51.90
C THR A 969 38.02 -42.04 -51.71
N PRO A 970 36.71 -41.66 -51.91
CA PRO A 970 36.11 -40.51 -52.64
C PRO A 970 35.12 -39.63 -51.81
N SER A 971 34.54 -38.47 -52.19
CA SER A 971 34.42 -37.64 -53.42
C SER A 971 33.21 -37.86 -54.38
N LEU A 972 32.81 -36.79 -55.09
CA LEU A 972 31.74 -36.64 -56.13
C LEU A 972 30.29 -36.51 -55.60
N GLU A 973 29.29 -35.87 -56.25
CA GLU A 973 29.12 -34.77 -57.25
C GLU A 973 27.63 -34.29 -57.15
N VAL A 974 27.20 -33.02 -57.18
CA VAL A 974 27.16 -31.95 -58.23
C VAL A 974 25.97 -32.07 -59.22
N VAL A 975 25.40 -30.91 -59.66
CA VAL A 975 24.20 -30.70 -60.52
C VAL A 975 22.86 -30.98 -59.78
N ALA A 976 21.75 -30.23 -59.90
CA ALA A 976 21.28 -29.34 -60.97
C ALA A 976 20.55 -28.04 -60.50
N SER A 977 20.46 -27.08 -61.42
CA SER A 977 19.43 -26.02 -61.47
C SER A 977 18.51 -26.30 -62.69
N PRO A 978 17.27 -25.80 -62.74
CA PRO A 978 17.06 -24.51 -63.43
C PRO A 978 16.00 -23.57 -62.81
N GLU A 979 16.16 -22.27 -63.12
CA GLU A 979 15.17 -21.24 -63.51
C GLU A 979 13.66 -21.48 -63.25
N THR A 980 12.81 -20.55 -62.79
CA THR A 980 12.87 -19.10 -62.42
C THR A 980 11.68 -18.82 -61.42
N LYS A 981 11.19 -17.64 -61.01
CA LYS A 981 11.27 -16.22 -61.46
C LYS A 981 10.88 -15.25 -60.32
N ASP A 982 11.17 -13.96 -60.53
CA ASP A 982 10.65 -12.73 -59.91
C ASP A 982 9.12 -12.73 -59.57
N GLU A 983 8.60 -11.90 -58.66
CA GLU A 983 8.98 -10.49 -58.41
C GLU A 983 8.78 -10.00 -56.95
N VAL A 984 9.31 -8.81 -56.65
CA VAL A 984 9.50 -8.24 -55.30
C VAL A 984 8.27 -7.47 -54.78
N ALA A 985 8.02 -7.54 -53.46
CA ALA A 985 7.12 -6.62 -52.75
C ALA A 985 7.81 -6.01 -51.51
N VAL A 986 7.75 -4.68 -51.39
CA VAL A 986 8.21 -3.89 -50.23
C VAL A 986 7.07 -2.97 -49.79
N ILE A 987 6.91 -2.79 -48.48
CA ILE A 987 5.70 -2.20 -47.86
C ILE A 987 5.86 -0.68 -47.67
N VAL A 988 4.89 0.11 -48.14
CA VAL A 988 4.76 1.56 -47.81
C VAL A 988 3.28 1.98 -47.67
N LYS A 989 2.94 2.52 -46.49
CA LYS A 989 1.83 3.42 -46.04
C LYS A 989 0.41 3.36 -46.70
N PRO A 990 -0.67 3.53 -45.90
CA PRO A 990 -2.07 3.46 -46.38
C PRO A 990 -2.69 4.81 -46.81
N GLN A 991 -3.75 4.75 -47.62
CA GLN A 991 -4.80 5.78 -47.76
C GLN A 991 -6.19 5.18 -48.07
N ASN A 992 -7.22 5.99 -47.81
CA ASN A 992 -8.68 5.78 -47.79
C ASN A 992 -9.34 4.82 -48.82
N PRO A 993 -10.43 4.12 -48.43
CA PRO A 993 -11.38 3.49 -49.35
C PRO A 993 -12.56 4.43 -49.76
N PRO A 994 -13.05 4.38 -51.02
CA PRO A 994 -14.23 5.11 -51.49
C PRO A 994 -15.53 4.27 -51.63
N THR A 995 -16.63 4.93 -51.99
CA THR A 995 -18.04 4.44 -51.93
C THR A 995 -18.60 3.88 -53.26
N SER A 996 -19.56 2.94 -53.20
CA SER A 996 -20.59 2.67 -54.23
C SER A 996 -21.69 1.72 -53.67
N GLY A 997 -22.99 1.80 -54.00
CA GLY A 997 -23.73 2.83 -54.74
C GLY A 997 -25.15 2.42 -55.23
N GLY A 998 -26.20 3.13 -54.77
CA GLY A 998 -27.51 3.30 -55.45
C GLY A 998 -28.54 2.14 -55.40
N ASN A 999 -29.84 2.29 -55.69
CA ASN A 999 -30.79 3.43 -55.86
C ASN A 999 -32.23 2.86 -55.54
N ASN A 1000 -33.36 3.55 -55.28
CA ASN A 1000 -33.95 4.81 -55.75
C ASN A 1000 -35.14 5.24 -54.83
N ASN A 1001 -35.51 6.53 -54.83
CA ASN A 1001 -36.89 7.11 -54.70
C ASN A 1001 -37.74 6.83 -53.41
N LEU A 1002 -38.65 7.71 -52.96
CA LEU A 1002 -39.10 9.04 -53.44
C LEU A 1002 -39.57 9.91 -52.25
N MET A 1003 -39.72 11.22 -52.47
CA MET A 1003 -39.98 12.26 -51.48
C MET A 1003 -41.47 12.62 -51.36
N ILE A 1004 -41.99 12.79 -50.14
CA ILE A 1004 -43.24 13.52 -49.83
C ILE A 1004 -43.02 14.38 -48.59
N ILE A 1005 -43.47 15.64 -48.63
CA ILE A 1005 -43.56 16.54 -47.48
C ILE A 1005 -45.02 16.53 -46.98
N GLY A 1006 -45.21 16.54 -45.66
CA GLY A 1006 -46.52 16.71 -45.03
C GLY A 1006 -46.40 17.43 -43.69
N GLU A 1007 -47.19 18.47 -43.49
CA GLU A 1007 -47.25 19.24 -42.24
C GLU A 1007 -48.25 18.60 -41.25
N ASN A 1008 -48.13 18.99 -39.97
CA ASN A 1008 -49.08 18.81 -38.87
C ASN A 1008 -49.14 17.44 -38.16
N GLY A 1009 -48.90 17.47 -36.84
CA GLY A 1009 -49.81 16.88 -35.85
C GLY A 1009 -49.62 15.40 -35.45
N MET A 1010 -48.99 15.19 -34.28
CA MET A 1010 -48.97 13.97 -33.46
C MET A 1010 -48.31 12.70 -34.04
N PRO A 1011 -47.47 12.00 -33.24
CA PRO A 1011 -46.95 10.68 -33.62
C PRO A 1011 -47.91 9.55 -33.21
N THR A 1012 -48.18 8.60 -34.10
CA THR A 1012 -48.81 7.31 -33.74
C THR A 1012 -48.06 6.12 -34.35
N MET A 1013 -47.57 5.26 -33.44
CA MET A 1013 -47.44 3.80 -33.58
C MET A 1013 -46.83 3.24 -34.88
N GLY A 1014 -45.50 3.08 -34.89
CA GLY A 1014 -44.83 2.10 -35.77
C GLY A 1014 -44.72 0.72 -35.07
N ILE A 1015 -45.18 -0.34 -35.73
CA ILE A 1015 -45.04 -1.73 -35.24
C ILE A 1015 -43.87 -2.41 -35.95
N LEU A 1016 -42.88 -2.88 -35.20
CA LEU A 1016 -41.89 -3.88 -35.61
C LEU A 1016 -41.53 -4.78 -34.41
N GLY A 1017 -41.09 -6.01 -34.70
CA GLY A 1017 -41.14 -7.13 -33.74
C GLY A 1017 -40.15 -7.09 -32.57
N ASN A 1018 -40.48 -7.84 -31.53
CA ASN A 1018 -39.65 -8.16 -30.34
C ASN A 1018 -39.23 -6.98 -29.43
N GLY A 1019 -39.84 -5.80 -29.57
CA GLY A 1019 -39.77 -4.77 -28.54
C GLY A 1019 -40.46 -5.21 -27.24
N ARG A 1020 -39.77 -5.11 -26.10
CA ARG A 1020 -40.41 -5.17 -24.77
C ARG A 1020 -41.29 -3.93 -24.62
N SER A 1021 -42.45 -4.06 -23.98
CA SER A 1021 -43.45 -3.01 -23.79
C SER A 1021 -43.98 -3.01 -22.36
N TRP A 1022 -44.62 -1.91 -21.94
CA TRP A 1022 -45.29 -1.79 -20.63
C TRP A 1022 -46.80 -1.61 -20.79
N ALA A 1023 -47.58 -2.03 -19.79
CA ALA A 1023 -49.04 -2.02 -19.83
C ALA A 1023 -49.66 -0.76 -19.21
N LEU A 1024 -50.38 0.02 -20.01
CA LEU A 1024 -51.15 1.18 -19.56
C LEU A 1024 -52.17 0.81 -18.47
N VAL A 1025 -52.81 -0.36 -18.59
CA VAL A 1025 -53.75 -0.84 -17.55
C VAL A 1025 -53.04 -1.08 -16.22
N ASN A 1026 -51.78 -1.51 -16.19
CA ASN A 1026 -51.05 -1.76 -14.94
C ASN A 1026 -50.83 -0.45 -14.16
N LEU A 1027 -50.53 0.65 -14.87
CA LEU A 1027 -50.43 1.98 -14.27
C LEU A 1027 -51.79 2.46 -13.73
N ILE A 1028 -52.85 2.35 -14.54
CA ILE A 1028 -54.20 2.77 -14.13
C ILE A 1028 -54.68 2.00 -12.89
N VAL A 1029 -54.46 0.68 -12.87
CA VAL A 1029 -54.84 -0.22 -11.77
C VAL A 1029 -54.07 0.10 -10.49
N THR A 1030 -52.76 0.37 -10.58
CA THR A 1030 -51.94 0.80 -9.43
C THR A 1030 -52.37 2.17 -8.89
N LEU A 1031 -52.64 3.14 -9.77
CA LEU A 1031 -53.14 4.47 -9.38
C LEU A 1031 -54.52 4.41 -8.71
N ILE A 1032 -55.42 3.53 -9.16
CA ILE A 1032 -56.73 3.32 -8.52
C ILE A 1032 -56.55 2.68 -7.14
N GLY A 1033 -55.65 1.71 -6.97
CA GLY A 1033 -55.31 1.15 -5.66
C GLY A 1033 -54.79 2.21 -4.69
N LEU A 1034 -53.88 3.07 -5.15
CA LEU A 1034 -53.32 4.17 -4.38
C LEU A 1034 -54.39 5.21 -4.00
N LEU A 1035 -55.32 5.53 -4.90
CA LEU A 1035 -56.48 6.38 -4.61
C LEU A 1035 -57.38 5.79 -3.51
N PHE A 1036 -57.69 4.49 -3.53
CA PHE A 1036 -58.49 3.87 -2.46
C PHE A 1036 -57.79 3.92 -1.11
N THR A 1037 -56.47 3.75 -1.06
CA THR A 1037 -55.69 3.86 0.18
C THR A 1037 -55.62 5.29 0.69
N LEU A 1038 -55.46 6.29 -0.18
CA LEU A 1038 -55.58 7.71 0.21
C LEU A 1038 -56.98 8.02 0.77
N LEU A 1039 -58.06 7.51 0.16
CA LEU A 1039 -59.42 7.68 0.67
C LEU A 1039 -59.63 6.97 2.02
N LEU A 1040 -58.94 5.85 2.29
CA LEU A 1040 -58.95 5.17 3.59
C LEU A 1040 -58.19 5.98 4.66
N ILE A 1041 -57.09 6.62 4.28
CA ILE A 1041 -56.31 7.51 5.16
C ILE A 1041 -57.14 8.76 5.51
N PHE A 1042 -57.60 9.50 4.51
CA PHE A 1042 -58.31 10.78 4.64
C PHE A 1042 -59.81 10.68 4.98
N SER A 1043 -60.35 9.47 5.21
CA SER A 1043 -61.72 9.32 5.73
C SER A 1043 -61.83 10.03 7.08
N LYS A 1044 -62.60 11.13 7.12
CA LYS A 1044 -62.49 12.19 8.13
C LYS A 1044 -62.61 11.66 9.56
N LYS A 1045 -61.63 12.04 10.39
CA LYS A 1045 -61.83 12.18 11.83
C LYS A 1045 -62.96 13.21 12.04
N LYS A 1046 -63.89 12.94 12.94
CA LYS A 1046 -64.85 13.93 13.41
C LYS A 1046 -64.51 14.20 14.86
N ASP A 1047 -64.02 15.38 15.14
CA ASP A 1047 -63.57 15.74 16.48
C ASP A 1047 -64.76 15.84 17.43
N VAL A 1048 -64.51 15.42 18.68
CA VAL A 1048 -65.48 15.34 19.77
C VAL A 1048 -64.73 15.78 21.02
N ASP A 1049 -64.94 17.02 21.41
CA ASP A 1049 -64.34 17.62 22.60
C ASP A 1049 -65.20 17.31 23.82
N GLU A 1050 -64.80 16.34 24.62
CA GLU A 1050 -65.32 16.09 25.98
C GLU A 1050 -64.25 15.30 26.76
N VAL A 1051 -63.94 15.72 28.01
CA VAL A 1051 -62.94 15.11 28.90
C VAL A 1051 -63.55 14.97 30.29
N ASP A 1052 -63.62 13.75 30.80
CA ASP A 1052 -64.16 13.45 32.14
C ASP A 1052 -63.11 13.55 33.26
N GLU A 1053 -63.53 14.01 34.43
CA GLU A 1053 -62.67 14.53 35.51
C GLU A 1053 -61.80 13.48 36.27
N ASN A 1054 -61.79 12.20 35.88
CA ASN A 1054 -61.26 11.10 36.73
C ASN A 1054 -60.07 10.29 36.18
N GLY A 1055 -59.52 10.61 34.99
CA GLY A 1055 -58.11 10.30 34.66
C GLY A 1055 -57.65 8.85 34.41
N GLU A 1056 -58.53 7.84 34.34
CA GLU A 1056 -58.12 6.45 34.02
C GLU A 1056 -58.27 6.08 32.53
N GLN A 1057 -57.18 5.65 31.87
CA GLN A 1057 -57.18 5.17 30.46
C GLN A 1057 -56.83 3.68 30.33
N LEU A 1058 -57.79 2.78 30.58
CA LEU A 1058 -57.55 1.33 30.55
C LEU A 1058 -58.57 0.43 29.82
N GLU A 1059 -59.42 0.97 28.94
CA GLU A 1059 -60.19 0.15 27.97
C GLU A 1059 -60.00 0.56 26.48
N GLU A 1060 -59.79 1.85 26.17
CA GLU A 1060 -59.76 2.33 24.76
C GLU A 1060 -58.71 1.66 23.84
N ARG A 1061 -57.66 1.06 24.42
CA ARG A 1061 -56.59 0.39 23.67
C ARG A 1061 -57.13 -0.76 22.78
N LYS A 1062 -58.10 -1.56 23.22
CA LYS A 1062 -58.59 -2.71 22.43
C LYS A 1062 -59.37 -2.29 21.16
N GLU A 1063 -60.02 -1.12 21.15
CA GLU A 1063 -60.64 -0.57 19.93
C GLU A 1063 -59.63 0.10 18.98
N TRP A 1064 -58.69 0.87 19.53
CA TRP A 1064 -57.74 1.69 18.75
C TRP A 1064 -56.87 0.85 17.81
N TYR A 1065 -56.38 -0.31 18.27
CA TYR A 1065 -55.60 -1.22 17.42
C TYR A 1065 -56.41 -1.76 16.23
N ARG A 1066 -57.67 -2.16 16.44
CA ARG A 1066 -58.53 -2.70 15.37
C ARG A 1066 -58.80 -1.66 14.27
N LYS A 1067 -59.03 -0.40 14.67
CA LYS A 1067 -59.22 0.74 13.74
C LYS A 1067 -57.97 1.08 12.92
N ARG A 1068 -56.76 0.78 13.43
CA ARG A 1068 -55.48 1.03 12.72
C ARG A 1068 -55.07 -0.09 11.75
N ILE A 1069 -55.44 -1.34 12.02
CA ILE A 1069 -55.06 -2.53 11.23
C ILE A 1069 -55.46 -2.41 9.74
N TYR A 1070 -56.70 -2.02 9.41
CA TYR A 1070 -57.12 -1.91 8.00
C TYR A 1070 -56.40 -0.79 7.24
N LYS A 1071 -56.02 0.31 7.90
CA LYS A 1071 -55.19 1.36 7.28
C LYS A 1071 -53.79 0.86 6.99
N VAL A 1072 -53.16 0.13 7.93
CA VAL A 1072 -51.83 -0.46 7.74
C VAL A 1072 -51.82 -1.54 6.65
N LEU A 1073 -52.83 -2.41 6.60
CA LEU A 1073 -52.97 -3.43 5.55
C LEU A 1073 -53.14 -2.81 4.15
N GLY A 1074 -53.97 -1.77 4.00
CA GLY A 1074 -54.14 -1.06 2.73
C GLY A 1074 -52.86 -0.37 2.27
N ILE A 1075 -52.13 0.28 3.18
CA ILE A 1075 -50.81 0.86 2.91
C ILE A 1075 -49.82 -0.20 2.44
N LEU A 1076 -49.68 -1.33 3.17
CA LEU A 1076 -48.75 -2.40 2.80
C LEU A 1076 -49.08 -3.01 1.43
N ILE A 1077 -50.35 -3.30 1.14
CA ILE A 1077 -50.77 -3.90 -0.14
C ILE A 1077 -50.63 -2.91 -1.30
N THR A 1078 -50.81 -1.61 -1.05
CA THR A 1078 -50.51 -0.55 -2.02
C THR A 1078 -49.01 -0.41 -2.27
N LEU A 1079 -48.19 -0.46 -1.22
CA LEU A 1079 -46.73 -0.42 -1.31
C LEU A 1079 -46.21 -1.61 -2.15
N PHE A 1080 -46.68 -2.83 -1.87
CA PHE A 1080 -46.34 -4.02 -2.66
C PHE A 1080 -46.78 -3.89 -4.12
N ALA A 1081 -47.97 -3.33 -4.41
CA ALA A 1081 -48.41 -3.08 -5.78
C ALA A 1081 -47.51 -2.06 -6.51
N CYS A 1082 -47.07 -1.00 -5.81
CA CYS A 1082 -46.15 0.00 -6.38
C CYS A 1082 -44.75 -0.57 -6.64
N ILE A 1083 -44.20 -1.34 -5.69
CA ILE A 1083 -42.92 -2.04 -5.86
C ILE A 1083 -43.00 -3.02 -7.04
N LEU A 1084 -44.07 -3.82 -7.12
CA LEU A 1084 -44.25 -4.78 -8.19
C LEU A 1084 -44.42 -4.08 -9.55
N PHE A 1085 -45.10 -2.92 -9.59
CA PHE A 1085 -45.20 -2.08 -10.80
C PHE A 1085 -43.83 -1.58 -11.28
N VAL A 1086 -42.98 -1.05 -10.38
CA VAL A 1086 -41.62 -0.60 -10.74
C VAL A 1086 -40.73 -1.78 -11.19
N LEU A 1087 -40.95 -2.98 -10.66
CA LEU A 1087 -40.21 -4.18 -11.04
C LEU A 1087 -40.71 -4.85 -12.35
N THR A 1088 -41.97 -4.66 -12.76
CA THR A 1088 -42.51 -5.25 -14.00
C THR A 1088 -42.61 -4.27 -15.17
N GLU A 1089 -42.95 -3.01 -14.91
CA GLU A 1089 -43.22 -1.99 -15.94
C GLU A 1089 -42.05 -1.02 -16.09
N ASN A 1090 -41.37 -1.05 -17.24
CA ASN A 1090 -40.44 0.01 -17.62
C ASN A 1090 -41.17 1.02 -18.53
N ILE A 1091 -41.56 2.15 -17.95
CA ILE A 1091 -42.37 3.20 -18.60
C ILE A 1091 -41.67 3.89 -19.78
N PHE A 1092 -40.35 3.72 -19.95
CA PHE A 1092 -39.60 4.24 -21.10
C PHE A 1092 -39.70 3.36 -22.35
N LEU A 1093 -40.36 2.19 -22.25
CA LEU A 1093 -40.65 1.30 -23.38
C LEU A 1093 -41.92 1.73 -24.15
N PRO A 1094 -42.16 1.20 -25.36
CA PRO A 1094 -43.43 1.38 -26.06
C PRO A 1094 -44.63 0.93 -25.21
N MET A 1095 -45.66 1.78 -25.14
CA MET A 1095 -46.89 1.51 -24.39
C MET A 1095 -47.79 0.50 -25.13
N VAL A 1096 -48.29 -0.49 -24.41
CA VAL A 1096 -49.31 -1.46 -24.85
C VAL A 1096 -50.47 -1.44 -23.84
N TYR A 1097 -51.65 -1.93 -24.23
CA TYR A 1097 -52.84 -1.86 -23.37
C TYR A 1097 -52.77 -2.79 -22.14
N VAL A 1098 -52.35 -4.05 -22.35
CA VAL A 1098 -52.39 -5.16 -21.39
C VAL A 1098 -51.16 -6.06 -21.63
N ASP A 1099 -50.60 -6.64 -20.58
CA ASP A 1099 -49.47 -7.58 -20.63
C ASP A 1099 -49.74 -8.87 -19.81
N LYS A 1100 -48.69 -9.65 -19.55
CA LYS A 1100 -48.72 -10.86 -18.70
C LYS A 1100 -48.87 -10.56 -17.20
N TYR A 1101 -48.48 -9.39 -16.71
CA TYR A 1101 -48.59 -8.98 -15.30
C TYR A 1101 -49.92 -8.29 -14.98
N THR A 1102 -50.67 -7.78 -15.97
CA THR A 1102 -51.99 -7.15 -15.76
C THR A 1102 -52.96 -7.96 -14.89
N LEU A 1103 -52.96 -9.30 -15.01
CA LEU A 1103 -53.81 -10.15 -14.19
C LEU A 1103 -53.47 -10.06 -12.69
N ILE A 1104 -52.18 -10.00 -12.33
CA ILE A 1104 -51.77 -9.91 -10.91
C ILE A 1104 -52.01 -8.51 -10.34
N MET A 1105 -51.84 -7.46 -11.16
CA MET A 1105 -52.17 -6.08 -10.77
C MET A 1105 -53.65 -5.93 -10.44
N ILE A 1106 -54.54 -6.48 -11.27
CA ILE A 1106 -55.99 -6.45 -11.04
C ILE A 1106 -56.35 -7.17 -9.73
N VAL A 1107 -55.67 -8.27 -9.39
CA VAL A 1107 -55.86 -8.95 -8.09
C VAL A 1107 -55.46 -8.04 -6.91
N PHE A 1108 -54.33 -7.32 -6.98
CA PHE A 1108 -53.95 -6.37 -5.93
C PHE A 1108 -54.92 -5.19 -5.79
N MET A 1109 -55.46 -4.66 -6.90
CA MET A 1109 -56.52 -3.65 -6.86
C MET A 1109 -57.81 -4.18 -6.21
N LEU A 1110 -58.22 -5.42 -6.52
CA LEU A 1110 -59.39 -6.04 -5.91
C LEU A 1110 -59.21 -6.23 -4.39
N PHE A 1111 -58.02 -6.61 -3.92
CA PHE A 1111 -57.72 -6.65 -2.49
C PHE A 1111 -57.81 -5.27 -1.82
N ASN A 1112 -57.26 -4.21 -2.43
CA ASN A 1112 -57.39 -2.85 -1.91
C ASN A 1112 -58.87 -2.40 -1.83
N ILE A 1113 -59.70 -2.73 -2.82
CA ILE A 1113 -61.15 -2.43 -2.81
C ILE A 1113 -61.87 -3.18 -1.68
N VAL A 1114 -61.54 -4.46 -1.44
CA VAL A 1114 -62.12 -5.24 -0.34
C VAL A 1114 -61.73 -4.67 1.02
N ILE A 1115 -60.47 -4.28 1.22
CA ILE A 1115 -59.99 -3.68 2.48
C ILE A 1115 -60.61 -2.30 2.70
N PHE A 1116 -60.74 -1.48 1.65
CA PHE A 1116 -61.46 -0.20 1.70
C PHE A 1116 -62.92 -0.39 2.13
N TYR A 1117 -63.62 -1.39 1.57
CA TYR A 1117 -65.02 -1.68 1.93
C TYR A 1117 -65.16 -2.18 3.38
N LEU A 1118 -64.29 -3.10 3.82
CA LEU A 1118 -64.32 -3.62 5.20
C LEU A 1118 -64.00 -2.52 6.23
N GLY A 1119 -62.92 -1.75 6.00
CA GLY A 1119 -62.52 -0.65 6.88
C GLY A 1119 -63.55 0.50 6.93
N ARG A 1120 -64.34 0.70 5.87
CA ARG A 1120 -65.44 1.67 5.86
C ARG A 1120 -66.68 1.16 6.59
N ARG A 1121 -67.06 -0.11 6.40
CA ARG A 1121 -68.30 -0.67 6.97
C ARG A 1121 -68.31 -0.64 8.50
N TRP A 1122 -67.17 -0.89 9.15
CA TRP A 1122 -67.02 -0.87 10.60
C TRP A 1122 -67.40 0.49 11.23
N TYR A 1123 -67.29 1.58 10.47
CA TYR A 1123 -67.63 2.94 10.90
C TYR A 1123 -69.16 3.18 10.99
N GLU A 1124 -69.98 2.38 10.29
CA GLU A 1124 -71.44 2.50 10.33
C GLU A 1124 -72.04 1.72 11.50
N ASP A 1125 -71.50 0.54 11.81
CA ASP A 1125 -71.93 -0.29 12.95
C ASP A 1125 -71.65 0.41 14.31
N GLU A 1126 -70.51 1.10 14.46
CA GLU A 1126 -70.17 1.86 15.67
C GLU A 1126 -71.14 3.05 15.92
N LYS A 1127 -71.62 3.70 14.85
CA LYS A 1127 -72.54 4.83 14.95
C LYS A 1127 -73.91 4.42 15.51
N ILE A 1128 -74.41 3.25 15.10
CA ILE A 1128 -75.68 2.69 15.58
C ILE A 1128 -75.57 2.39 17.09
N ASN A 1129 -74.45 1.81 17.52
CA ASN A 1129 -74.23 1.44 18.92
C ASN A 1129 -74.13 2.69 19.83
N LYS A 1130 -73.44 3.74 19.38
CA LYS A 1130 -73.32 5.01 20.14
C LYS A 1130 -74.64 5.78 20.25
N GLU A 1131 -75.55 5.67 19.28
CA GLU A 1131 -76.89 6.26 19.37
C GLU A 1131 -77.76 5.54 20.42
N ALA A 1132 -77.73 4.20 20.48
CA ALA A 1132 -78.46 3.41 21.48
C ALA A 1132 -77.98 3.65 22.93
N ILE A 1133 -76.67 3.79 23.15
CA ILE A 1133 -76.09 4.08 24.47
C ILE A 1133 -76.54 5.48 24.95
N LYS A 1134 -76.60 6.47 24.05
CA LYS A 1134 -77.00 7.84 24.40
C LYS A 1134 -78.48 7.91 24.81
N GLU A 1135 -79.36 7.17 24.13
CA GLU A 1135 -80.78 7.04 24.49
C GLU A 1135 -80.98 6.35 25.86
N THR A 1136 -80.12 5.39 26.21
CA THR A 1136 -80.13 4.75 27.55
C THR A 1136 -79.71 5.74 28.65
N SER A 1137 -78.64 6.53 28.42
CA SER A 1137 -78.15 7.50 29.41
C SER A 1137 -79.16 8.60 29.76
N HIS A 1138 -80.00 9.01 28.80
CA HIS A 1138 -80.94 10.12 28.97
C HIS A 1138 -82.18 9.76 29.80
N ASN A 1139 -82.40 8.47 30.11
CA ASN A 1139 -83.46 7.97 30.99
C ASN A 1139 -82.99 7.80 32.47
N LEU A 1140 -81.78 8.26 32.80
CA LEU A 1140 -81.12 8.09 34.11
C LEU A 1140 -80.61 9.40 34.74
N LYS A 1141 -81.07 10.56 34.24
CA LYS A 1141 -80.89 11.91 34.82
C LYS A 1141 -82.23 12.57 35.06
#